data_AF-A0A7J0GEW1-F1
#
_entry.id   AF-A0A7J0GEW1-F1
#
_cell.length_a   1.000
_cell.length_b   1.000
_cell.length_c   1.000
_cell.angle_alpha   90.00
_cell.angle_beta   90.00
_cell.angle_gamma   90.00
#
_symmetry.space_group_name_H-M   'P 1'
#
loop_
_entity.id
_entity.type
_entity.pdbx_description
1 polymer ?
#
loop_
_entity_poly.entity_id
_entity_poly.type
_entity_poly.pdbx_seq_one_letter_code
_entity_poly.pdbx_strand_id
1 'polypeptide(L)'
;MMIINFYVLLGGGAGLADHDNYHEFCRLVGRFKVNYQLSELVNMEGYSSWISLVTEFTLKSLQSWQWASSGVYYLLGLWSRLVTSVPYLKGNSPNLLNEFVPKIIEQFISSKFDSIQAGLSDDLSEDPLDNVELLQDQLECIPYLCRFQYESCSTFIMQITDPILQMYMEAVNLPALADNSELVIIEAKLAWVAHIIAAILKTRQLVGLSADSHEIQDAELSARVLRLINVIDSGLHSQRYGEVPKQRLDRAVLIFFQYFRKSYIGDQAMHSSKQLYARLSELLGLHDHLLILNVIVGKIATNLKCYAESEEVINQTLGLFSEMATGFMTGKLLLKLDTVQYIISHHNNGFAPKVFVSLESTPDAIFRTDSVKYALIGLMRDLRGIAMATNSRRTYGFLFDWLYPTHMPLLLKAITHWTDTPEVTTPLLKFMAEFVLNKSQRLTFDSSSPNGILLFREVSKLTVAYGSRILSLPNCADLYTFKYKGIWILLSVLARALAGNYVNFGVFELYGDRALSDALDTVLKLLISIPLVDILAYRKLTAAYFAFLEVLLNSHIAFVLNLDTSTFRHIVGSLESGLRGVDTNILSQCASAVDNLATFYFNNITVGESPTTPAALNLARHVADCPGVFPEILKTLFEIVLFEDCGNQWSLSRPMLSLILISEEMFTNLRAQILASQPVDQQPRLSLCFDHLMADITQSLETKNRDKFTQNLTKFRNDFRSR
;
A
#
# COMPACT_ATOMS: atom_id res chain seq x y z
N MET A 1 45.96 14.48 -5.42
CA MET A 1 46.21 13.40 -6.41
C MET A 1 44.96 13.00 -7.19
N MET A 2 43.82 12.72 -6.54
CA MET A 2 42.58 12.31 -7.25
C MET A 2 41.98 13.42 -8.15
N ILE A 3 41.95 14.68 -7.70
CA ILE A 3 41.51 15.83 -8.53
C ILE A 3 42.39 15.98 -9.79
N ILE A 4 43.69 15.75 -9.66
CA ILE A 4 44.66 15.82 -10.77
C ILE A 4 44.42 14.68 -11.78
N ASN A 5 44.13 13.45 -11.31
CA ASN A 5 43.78 12.34 -12.20
C ASN A 5 42.42 12.56 -12.90
N PHE A 6 41.45 13.18 -12.22
CA PHE A 6 40.18 13.61 -12.83
C PHE A 6 40.39 14.69 -13.89
N TYR A 7 41.29 15.64 -13.63
CA TYR A 7 41.66 16.67 -14.59
C TYR A 7 42.24 16.07 -15.88
N VAL A 8 43.08 15.04 -15.76
CA VAL A 8 43.66 14.33 -16.92
C VAL A 8 42.61 13.52 -17.69
N LEU A 9 41.67 12.86 -17.01
CA LEU A 9 40.59 12.10 -17.66
C LEU A 9 39.54 13.01 -18.35
N LEU A 10 39.10 14.08 -17.67
CA LEU A 10 38.15 15.06 -18.23
C LEU A 10 38.76 15.90 -19.35
N GLY A 11 40.05 16.25 -19.24
CA GLY A 11 40.78 16.97 -20.28
C GLY A 11 41.19 16.10 -21.47
N GLY A 12 41.39 14.79 -21.27
CA GLY A 12 41.86 13.85 -22.30
C GLY A 12 40.75 13.09 -23.04
N GLY A 13 39.55 12.96 -22.47
CA GLY A 13 38.40 12.31 -23.11
C GLY A 13 38.54 10.81 -23.40
N ALA A 14 39.65 10.18 -23.01
CA ALA A 14 39.94 8.79 -23.35
C ALA A 14 39.00 7.81 -22.62
N GLY A 15 38.27 6.99 -23.39
CA GLY A 15 37.38 5.93 -22.88
C GLY A 15 35.94 6.35 -22.59
N LEU A 16 35.61 7.65 -22.64
CA LEU A 16 34.25 8.18 -22.44
C LEU A 16 33.33 8.03 -23.66
N ALA A 17 33.83 7.46 -24.76
CA ALA A 17 33.05 7.10 -25.93
C ALA A 17 32.34 5.73 -25.79
N ASP A 18 32.58 5.01 -24.69
CA ASP A 18 31.93 3.74 -24.34
C ASP A 18 30.88 3.99 -23.24
N HIS A 19 29.68 3.44 -23.40
CA HIS A 19 28.52 3.72 -22.56
C HIS A 19 28.72 3.23 -21.11
N ASP A 20 29.35 2.07 -20.93
CA ASP A 20 29.55 1.49 -19.60
C ASP A 20 30.63 2.27 -18.83
N ASN A 21 31.70 2.66 -19.53
CA ASN A 21 32.75 3.52 -18.96
C ASN A 21 32.20 4.91 -18.60
N TYR A 22 31.32 5.45 -19.44
CA TYR A 22 30.65 6.72 -19.17
C TYR A 22 29.76 6.64 -17.92
N HIS A 23 28.95 5.59 -17.81
CA HIS A 23 28.06 5.38 -16.68
C HIS A 23 28.83 5.21 -15.36
N GLU A 24 29.87 4.36 -15.32
CA GLU A 24 30.70 4.18 -14.13
C GLU A 24 31.48 5.45 -13.78
N PHE A 25 31.88 6.26 -14.77
CA PHE A 25 32.47 7.57 -14.52
C PHE A 25 31.48 8.54 -13.87
N CYS A 26 30.24 8.63 -14.35
CA CYS A 26 29.17 9.42 -13.71
C CYS A 26 28.94 8.96 -12.25
N ARG A 27 28.96 7.65 -12.00
CA ARG A 27 28.82 7.06 -10.67
C ARG A 27 29.99 7.42 -9.75
N LEU A 28 31.22 7.41 -10.28
CA LEU A 28 32.42 7.82 -9.55
C LEU A 28 32.35 9.30 -9.16
N VAL A 29 31.96 10.18 -10.10
CA VAL A 29 31.73 11.61 -9.85
C VAL A 29 30.64 11.81 -8.79
N GLY A 30 29.53 11.08 -8.89
CA GLY A 30 28.44 11.10 -7.89
C GLY A 30 28.87 10.69 -6.48
N ARG A 31 29.88 9.83 -6.34
CA ARG A 31 30.44 9.40 -5.05
C ARG A 31 31.45 10.38 -4.45
N PHE A 32 31.93 11.36 -5.22
CA PHE A 32 33.02 12.24 -4.79
C PHE A 32 32.69 13.02 -3.50
N LYS A 33 31.48 13.57 -3.39
CA LYS A 33 31.02 14.28 -2.15
C LYS A 33 30.57 13.34 -1.02
N VAL A 34 30.40 12.04 -1.28
CA VAL A 34 30.18 11.07 -0.18
C VAL A 34 31.49 10.87 0.60
N ASN A 35 32.63 11.02 -0.07
CA ASN A 35 33.94 10.75 0.48
C ASN A 35 34.65 11.99 1.05
N TYR A 36 34.25 13.21 0.65
CA TYR A 36 34.92 14.46 1.04
C TYR A 36 33.91 15.56 1.39
N GLN A 37 34.19 16.32 2.45
CA GLN A 37 33.34 17.45 2.85
C GLN A 37 33.56 18.65 1.91
N LEU A 38 32.53 19.45 1.66
CA LEU A 38 32.65 20.64 0.81
C LEU A 38 33.69 21.64 1.36
N SER A 39 33.79 21.78 2.68
CA SER A 39 34.81 22.59 3.36
C SER A 39 36.25 22.15 3.03
N GLU A 40 36.47 20.85 2.83
CA GLU A 40 37.79 20.31 2.47
C GLU A 40 38.07 20.55 0.98
N LEU A 41 37.05 20.37 0.12
CA LEU A 41 37.17 20.54 -1.32
C LEU A 41 37.50 21.99 -1.72
N VAL A 42 36.81 22.96 -1.15
CA VAL A 42 36.99 24.39 -1.51
C VAL A 42 38.37 24.91 -1.12
N ASN A 43 39.01 24.30 -0.11
CA ASN A 43 40.34 24.68 0.35
C ASN A 43 41.48 23.98 -0.40
N MET A 44 41.20 23.09 -1.35
CA MET A 44 42.22 22.42 -2.15
C MET A 44 42.67 23.24 -3.36
N GLU A 45 43.97 23.20 -3.64
CA GLU A 45 44.55 23.74 -4.87
C GLU A 45 43.95 23.03 -6.11
N GLY A 46 43.34 23.80 -7.01
CA GLY A 46 42.71 23.28 -8.24
C GLY A 46 41.19 23.05 -8.17
N TYR A 47 40.52 23.38 -7.05
CA TYR A 47 39.06 23.27 -6.92
C TYR A 47 38.29 24.04 -8.02
N SER A 48 38.69 25.28 -8.30
CA SER A 48 38.03 26.13 -9.30
C SER A 48 38.06 25.52 -10.71
N SER A 49 39.21 24.95 -11.11
CA SER A 49 39.36 24.25 -12.38
C SER A 49 38.56 22.95 -12.41
N TRP A 50 38.55 22.20 -11.29
CA TRP A 50 37.80 20.94 -11.19
C TRP A 50 36.29 21.17 -11.29
N ILE A 51 35.73 22.10 -10.52
CA ILE A 51 34.28 22.35 -10.51
C ILE A 51 33.80 22.90 -11.87
N SER A 52 34.63 23.68 -12.56
CA SER A 52 34.34 24.14 -13.92
C SER A 52 34.29 22.99 -14.92
N LEU A 53 35.26 22.06 -14.88
CA LEU A 53 35.26 20.86 -15.73
C LEU A 53 34.08 19.93 -15.44
N VAL A 54 33.75 19.72 -14.16
CA VAL A 54 32.57 18.93 -13.77
C VAL A 54 31.28 19.59 -14.26
N THR A 55 31.22 20.93 -14.25
CA THR A 55 30.10 21.67 -14.84
C THR A 55 30.01 21.41 -16.33
N GLU A 56 31.08 21.63 -17.08
CA GLU A 56 31.10 21.41 -18.53
C GLU A 56 30.72 19.97 -18.90
N PHE A 57 31.24 19.00 -18.17
CA PHE A 57 30.87 17.59 -18.32
C PHE A 57 29.39 17.34 -18.03
N THR A 58 28.84 17.95 -16.97
CA THR A 58 27.41 17.85 -16.63
C THR A 58 26.54 18.44 -17.74
N LEU A 59 26.89 19.62 -18.27
CA LEU A 59 26.14 20.27 -19.34
C LEU A 59 26.16 19.42 -20.63
N LYS A 60 27.32 18.88 -21.01
CA LYS A 60 27.45 17.96 -22.16
C LYS A 60 26.66 16.66 -21.97
N SER A 61 26.66 16.12 -20.75
CA SER A 61 25.86 14.93 -20.39
C SER A 61 24.37 15.18 -20.55
N LEU A 62 23.89 16.35 -20.13
CA LEU A 62 22.49 16.74 -20.23
C LEU A 62 22.04 16.90 -21.69
N GLN A 63 22.91 17.42 -22.56
CA GLN A 63 22.63 17.55 -24.00
C GLN A 63 22.63 16.18 -24.71
N SER A 64 23.47 15.25 -24.27
CA SER A 64 23.58 13.89 -24.84
C SER A 64 22.59 12.92 -24.18
N TRP A 65 21.32 13.33 -24.07
CA TRP A 65 20.29 12.63 -23.29
C TRP A 65 20.02 11.19 -23.75
N GLN A 66 20.20 10.89 -25.04
CA GLN A 66 20.05 9.54 -25.61
C GLN A 66 21.09 8.53 -25.10
N TRP A 67 22.24 9.02 -24.63
CA TRP A 67 23.40 8.20 -24.27
C TRP A 67 23.73 8.25 -22.77
N ALA A 68 23.26 9.29 -22.07
CA ALA A 68 23.65 9.57 -20.68
C ALA A 68 22.49 9.49 -19.68
N SER A 69 21.28 9.08 -20.08
CA SER A 69 20.06 9.13 -19.25
C SER A 69 20.22 8.51 -17.86
N SER A 70 20.89 7.36 -17.76
CA SER A 70 21.18 6.65 -16.52
C SER A 70 22.30 7.29 -15.67
N GLY A 71 23.25 7.98 -16.31
CA GLY A 71 24.38 8.64 -15.65
C GLY A 71 24.04 10.04 -15.09
N VAL A 72 23.07 10.73 -15.69
CA VAL A 72 22.64 12.10 -15.28
C VAL A 72 22.14 12.14 -13.84
N TYR A 73 21.47 11.08 -13.36
CA TYR A 73 21.02 10.97 -11.98
C TYR A 73 22.17 11.14 -10.98
N TYR A 74 23.31 10.48 -11.20
CA TYR A 74 24.47 10.59 -10.32
C TYR A 74 25.11 11.98 -10.34
N LEU A 75 25.12 12.64 -11.50
CA LEU A 75 25.64 13.99 -11.65
C LEU A 75 24.76 15.01 -10.94
N LEU A 76 23.44 14.98 -11.14
CA LEU A 76 22.51 15.85 -10.41
C LEU A 76 22.53 15.58 -8.91
N GLY A 77 22.71 14.31 -8.52
CA GLY A 77 22.92 13.90 -7.12
C GLY A 77 24.16 14.52 -6.49
N LEU A 78 25.27 14.64 -7.23
CA LEU A 78 26.45 15.37 -6.76
C LEU A 78 26.10 16.84 -6.48
N TRP A 79 25.50 17.53 -7.45
CA TRP A 79 25.17 18.96 -7.35
C TRP A 79 24.19 19.25 -6.21
N SER A 80 23.12 18.46 -6.08
CA SER A 80 22.14 18.58 -5.00
C SER A 80 22.82 18.46 -3.63
N ARG A 81 23.72 17.48 -3.48
CA ARG A 81 24.49 17.35 -2.25
C ARG A 81 25.45 18.55 -2.07
N LEU A 82 26.17 19.02 -3.08
CA LEU A 82 27.07 20.18 -2.93
C LEU A 82 26.33 21.42 -2.42
N VAL A 83 25.18 21.72 -3.02
CA VAL A 83 24.30 22.84 -2.65
C VAL A 83 23.80 22.71 -1.21
N THR A 84 23.30 21.53 -0.81
CA THR A 84 22.78 21.32 0.55
C THR A 84 23.86 21.40 1.64
N SER A 85 25.15 21.27 1.28
CA SER A 85 26.26 21.47 2.21
C SER A 85 26.71 22.92 2.37
N VAL A 86 26.28 23.86 1.52
CA VAL A 86 26.72 25.27 1.57
C VAL A 86 26.41 25.95 2.91
N PRO A 87 25.25 25.76 3.56
CA PRO A 87 24.96 26.38 4.87
C PRO A 87 25.93 25.97 5.98
N TYR A 88 26.63 24.85 5.82
CA TYR A 88 27.59 24.32 6.81
C TYR A 88 29.03 24.74 6.52
N LEU A 89 29.27 25.49 5.44
CA LEU A 89 30.61 25.93 5.06
C LEU A 89 31.06 27.06 5.99
N LYS A 90 32.05 26.77 6.84
CA LYS A 90 32.71 27.78 7.69
C LYS A 90 33.97 28.27 6.99
N GLY A 91 33.94 29.46 6.41
CA GLY A 91 35.09 30.10 5.74
C GLY A 91 34.68 31.08 4.63
N ASN A 92 35.61 31.94 4.20
CA ASN A 92 35.39 32.96 3.16
C ASN A 92 35.77 32.49 1.74
N SER A 93 36.16 31.23 1.56
CA SER A 93 36.59 30.70 0.27
C SER A 93 35.40 30.58 -0.70
N PRO A 94 35.49 31.10 -1.95
CA PRO A 94 34.37 31.13 -2.88
C PRO A 94 34.05 29.71 -3.39
N ASN A 95 32.81 29.26 -3.17
CA ASN A 95 32.37 27.92 -3.60
C ASN A 95 32.04 27.82 -5.11
N LEU A 96 31.86 28.96 -5.81
CA LEU A 96 31.52 29.09 -7.24
C LEU A 96 30.20 28.44 -7.68
N LEU A 97 29.45 27.81 -6.77
CA LEU A 97 28.20 27.10 -7.10
C LEU A 97 27.10 28.04 -7.61
N ASN A 98 27.09 29.30 -7.14
CA ASN A 98 26.12 30.32 -7.53
C ASN A 98 26.11 30.58 -9.05
N GLU A 99 27.24 30.40 -9.72
CA GLU A 99 27.35 30.64 -11.17
C GLU A 99 26.93 29.43 -12.00
N PHE A 100 27.21 28.22 -11.51
CA PHE A 100 27.04 26.98 -12.28
C PHE A 100 25.68 26.33 -12.10
N VAL A 101 25.08 26.40 -10.91
CA VAL A 101 23.79 25.75 -10.61
C VAL A 101 22.65 26.24 -11.51
N PRO A 102 22.46 27.55 -11.75
CA PRO A 102 21.44 28.03 -12.69
C PRO A 102 21.62 27.45 -14.10
N LYS A 103 22.86 27.46 -14.64
CA LYS A 103 23.17 26.94 -15.98
C LYS A 103 22.83 25.44 -16.12
N ILE A 104 23.04 24.66 -15.06
CA ILE A 104 22.70 23.23 -15.03
C ILE A 104 21.19 23.01 -15.09
N ILE A 105 20.41 23.81 -14.34
CA ILE A 105 18.95 23.76 -14.38
C ILE A 105 18.42 24.17 -15.76
N GLU A 106 18.99 25.24 -16.34
CA GLU A 106 18.61 25.70 -17.67
C GLU A 106 18.82 24.64 -18.74
N GLN A 107 19.99 23.99 -18.73
CA GLN A 107 20.29 22.89 -19.67
C GLN A 107 19.46 21.65 -19.39
N PHE A 108 19.16 21.32 -18.14
CA PHE A 108 18.29 20.18 -17.81
C PHE A 108 16.88 20.36 -18.38
N ILE A 109 16.26 21.52 -18.18
CA ILE A 109 14.90 21.78 -18.68
C ILE A 109 14.90 21.81 -20.21
N SER A 110 15.89 22.48 -20.81
CA SER A 110 16.01 22.57 -22.27
C SER A 110 16.18 21.17 -22.89
N SER A 111 17.04 20.32 -22.32
CA SER A 111 17.26 18.98 -22.88
C SER A 111 16.03 18.07 -22.80
N LYS A 112 15.17 18.23 -21.78
CA LYS A 112 13.88 17.53 -21.72
C LYS A 112 12.94 18.00 -22.83
N PHE A 113 12.94 19.29 -23.15
CA PHE A 113 12.09 19.82 -24.21
C PHE A 113 12.58 19.41 -25.60
N ASP A 114 13.90 19.39 -25.79
CA ASP A 114 14.52 18.91 -27.03
C ASP A 114 14.24 17.41 -27.23
N SER A 115 14.26 16.62 -26.15
CA SER A 115 13.92 15.20 -26.17
C SER A 115 12.47 14.95 -26.63
N ILE A 116 11.51 15.77 -26.18
CA ILE A 116 10.11 15.70 -26.63
C ILE A 116 9.99 16.06 -28.12
N GLN A 117 10.75 17.06 -28.56
CA GLN A 117 10.68 17.57 -29.94
C GLN A 117 11.39 16.65 -30.95
N ALA A 118 12.37 15.85 -30.51
CA ALA A 118 13.06 14.87 -31.34
C ALA A 118 12.23 13.60 -31.65
N GLY A 119 11.04 13.48 -31.05
CA GLY A 119 10.22 12.28 -31.12
C GLY A 119 10.72 11.22 -30.14
N LEU A 120 9.83 10.73 -29.27
CA LEU A 120 10.10 9.57 -28.43
C LEU A 120 10.46 8.39 -29.35
N SER A 121 11.54 7.68 -29.04
CA SER A 121 11.87 6.40 -29.69
C SER A 121 10.66 5.47 -29.68
N ASP A 122 10.52 4.63 -30.71
CA ASP A 122 9.41 3.66 -30.92
C ASP A 122 9.12 2.71 -29.73
N ASP A 123 9.95 2.72 -28.69
CA ASP A 123 9.73 2.01 -27.43
C ASP A 123 8.92 2.87 -26.44
N LEU A 124 7.59 2.85 -26.60
CA LEU A 124 6.61 3.55 -25.75
C LEU A 124 6.69 3.19 -24.25
N SER A 125 7.47 2.18 -23.85
CA SER A 125 7.56 1.69 -22.47
C SER A 125 8.53 2.45 -21.56
N GLU A 126 9.32 3.39 -22.08
CA GLU A 126 10.33 4.13 -21.28
C GLU A 126 10.10 5.65 -21.19
N ASP A 127 8.88 6.17 -21.47
CA ASP A 127 8.61 7.58 -21.23
C ASP A 127 8.63 7.89 -19.71
N PRO A 128 9.50 8.80 -19.22
CA PRO A 128 9.52 9.16 -17.82
C PRO A 128 8.18 9.69 -17.30
N LEU A 129 7.31 10.27 -18.14
CA LEU A 129 6.00 10.76 -17.70
C LEU A 129 5.02 9.62 -17.36
N ASP A 130 5.24 8.41 -17.89
CA ASP A 130 4.40 7.25 -17.60
C ASP A 130 4.93 6.44 -16.41
N ASN A 131 6.24 6.47 -16.16
CA ASN A 131 6.88 5.79 -15.04
C ASN A 131 7.12 6.74 -13.85
N VAL A 132 6.30 6.58 -12.80
CA VAL A 132 6.36 7.41 -11.57
C VAL A 132 7.71 7.32 -10.86
N GLU A 133 8.34 6.15 -10.82
CA GLU A 133 9.64 5.96 -10.17
C GLU A 133 10.74 6.68 -10.95
N LEU A 134 10.78 6.48 -12.27
CA LEU A 134 11.75 7.15 -13.16
C LEU A 134 11.60 8.68 -13.13
N LEU A 135 10.36 9.19 -13.14
CA LEU A 135 10.09 10.62 -13.02
C LEU A 135 10.58 11.18 -11.69
N GLN A 136 10.30 10.46 -10.61
CA GLN A 136 10.70 10.86 -9.27
C GLN A 136 12.23 10.90 -9.15
N ASP A 137 12.94 9.92 -9.69
CA ASP A 137 14.40 9.87 -9.69
C ASP A 137 15.00 11.05 -10.48
N GLN A 138 14.43 11.39 -11.64
CA GLN A 138 14.89 12.53 -12.43
C GLN A 138 14.64 13.88 -11.75
N LEU A 139 13.53 14.01 -11.00
CA LEU A 139 13.15 15.24 -10.33
C LEU A 139 13.64 15.35 -8.88
N GLU A 140 14.23 14.30 -8.29
CA GLU A 140 14.63 14.27 -6.88
C GLU A 140 15.59 15.42 -6.53
N CYS A 141 16.55 15.69 -7.40
CA CYS A 141 17.62 16.66 -7.15
C CYS A 141 17.25 18.10 -7.53
N ILE A 142 16.32 18.28 -8.48
CA ILE A 142 15.99 19.57 -9.08
C ILE A 142 15.51 20.62 -8.05
N PRO A 143 14.63 20.30 -7.10
CA PRO A 143 14.13 21.28 -6.13
C PRO A 143 15.23 21.91 -5.28
N TYR A 144 16.24 21.14 -4.89
CA TYR A 144 17.36 21.63 -4.08
C TYR A 144 18.23 22.60 -4.87
N LEU A 145 18.49 22.28 -6.14
CA LEU A 145 19.25 23.11 -7.07
C LEU A 145 18.49 24.42 -7.38
N CYS A 146 17.20 24.33 -7.69
CA CYS A 146 16.38 25.52 -7.94
C CYS A 146 16.32 26.44 -6.72
N ARG A 147 16.10 25.90 -5.51
CA ARG A 147 15.98 26.71 -4.27
C ARG A 147 17.29 27.38 -3.85
N PHE A 148 18.44 26.94 -4.35
CA PHE A 148 19.73 27.56 -4.07
C PHE A 148 19.88 28.94 -4.72
N GLN A 149 19.38 29.08 -5.95
CA GLN A 149 19.36 30.33 -6.72
C GLN A 149 17.94 30.58 -7.24
N TYR A 150 17.00 30.75 -6.31
CA TYR A 150 15.58 30.61 -6.63
C TYR A 150 15.09 31.67 -7.61
N GLU A 151 15.49 32.93 -7.43
CA GLU A 151 15.08 34.04 -8.29
C GLU A 151 15.52 33.84 -9.76
N SER A 152 16.76 33.43 -9.99
CA SER A 152 17.27 33.17 -11.34
C SER A 152 16.55 31.97 -11.99
N CYS A 153 16.43 30.87 -11.24
CA CYS A 153 15.80 29.65 -11.75
C CYS A 153 14.29 29.86 -12.00
N SER A 154 13.57 30.55 -11.11
CA SER A 154 12.15 30.83 -11.29
C SER A 154 11.91 31.75 -12.48
N THR A 155 12.74 32.77 -12.67
CA THR A 155 12.65 33.68 -13.82
C THR A 155 12.82 32.94 -15.14
N PHE A 156 13.82 32.05 -15.22
CA PHE A 156 14.01 31.21 -16.40
C PHE A 156 12.82 30.28 -16.66
N ILE A 157 12.32 29.58 -15.64
CA ILE A 157 11.14 28.71 -15.78
C ILE A 157 9.94 29.52 -16.30
N MET A 158 9.72 30.73 -15.79
CA MET A 158 8.66 31.61 -16.27
C MET A 158 8.86 32.02 -17.73
N GLN A 159 10.07 32.43 -18.13
CA GLN A 159 10.39 32.85 -19.50
C GLN A 159 10.17 31.73 -20.52
N ILE A 160 10.41 30.48 -20.15
CA ILE A 160 10.15 29.33 -21.01
C ILE A 160 8.67 28.91 -20.99
N THR A 161 8.02 29.00 -19.83
CA THR A 161 6.63 28.55 -19.68
C THR A 161 5.63 29.49 -20.35
N ASP A 162 5.82 30.80 -20.21
CA ASP A 162 4.85 31.81 -20.64
C ASP A 162 4.56 31.75 -22.17
N PRO A 163 5.56 31.60 -23.07
CA PRO A 163 5.31 31.41 -24.50
C PRO A 163 4.57 30.11 -24.83
N ILE A 164 4.95 28.99 -24.20
CA ILE A 164 4.32 27.67 -24.44
C ILE A 164 2.86 27.70 -23.98
N LEU A 165 2.60 28.30 -22.82
CA LEU A 165 1.27 28.51 -22.31
C LEU A 165 0.45 29.39 -23.25
N GLN A 166 1.01 30.48 -23.75
CA GLN A 166 0.34 31.37 -24.71
C GLN A 166 -0.03 30.61 -26.01
N MET A 167 0.88 29.81 -26.57
CA MET A 167 0.57 28.97 -27.73
C MET A 167 -0.59 28.01 -27.45
N TYR A 168 -0.60 27.37 -26.28
CA TYR A 168 -1.69 26.48 -25.88
C TYR A 168 -3.03 27.20 -25.70
N MET A 169 -3.01 28.44 -25.21
CA MET A 169 -4.20 29.30 -25.08
C MET A 169 -4.74 29.77 -26.42
N GLU A 170 -3.88 30.15 -27.35
CA GLU A 170 -4.27 30.61 -28.69
C GLU A 170 -4.83 29.47 -29.56
N ALA A 171 -4.33 28.24 -29.36
CA ALA A 171 -4.83 27.06 -30.06
C ALA A 171 -6.33 26.79 -29.83
N VAL A 172 -6.92 27.29 -28.73
CA VAL A 172 -8.36 27.18 -28.45
C VAL A 172 -9.21 27.91 -29.50
N ASN A 173 -8.71 29.02 -30.05
CA ASN A 173 -9.46 29.93 -30.92
C ASN A 173 -9.20 29.71 -32.42
N LEU A 174 -8.24 28.87 -32.80
CA LEU A 174 -7.79 28.67 -34.19
C LEU A 174 -7.82 27.17 -34.58
N PRO A 175 -9.01 26.57 -34.80
CA PRO A 175 -9.15 25.15 -35.14
C PRO A 175 -8.49 24.71 -36.46
N ALA A 176 -8.22 25.64 -37.35
CA ALA A 176 -7.74 25.36 -38.71
C ALA A 176 -6.19 25.31 -38.83
N LEU A 177 -5.45 25.65 -37.77
CA LEU A 177 -3.98 25.75 -37.76
C LEU A 177 -3.29 24.91 -36.69
N ALA A 178 -4.03 24.36 -35.71
CA ALA A 178 -3.46 23.47 -34.72
C ALA A 178 -3.27 22.07 -35.35
N ASP A 179 -2.08 21.79 -35.87
CA ASP A 179 -1.74 20.41 -36.19
C ASP A 179 -1.81 19.59 -34.89
N ASN A 180 -2.46 18.44 -34.94
CA ASN A 180 -2.66 17.57 -33.78
C ASN A 180 -1.28 17.15 -33.20
N SER A 181 -0.26 17.11 -34.05
CA SER A 181 1.13 16.82 -33.69
C SER A 181 1.78 17.92 -32.82
N GLU A 182 1.55 19.20 -33.12
CA GLU A 182 2.10 20.33 -32.36
C GLU A 182 1.45 20.43 -30.98
N LEU A 183 0.13 20.20 -30.90
CA LEU A 183 -0.58 20.18 -29.62
C LEU A 183 -0.05 19.10 -28.67
N VAL A 184 0.26 17.91 -29.19
CA VAL A 184 0.86 16.82 -28.40
C VAL A 184 2.20 17.25 -27.79
N ILE A 185 3.06 17.92 -28.55
CA ILE A 185 4.35 18.42 -28.08
C ILE A 185 4.16 19.49 -27.00
N ILE A 186 3.20 20.42 -27.21
CA ILE A 186 2.90 21.48 -26.25
C ILE A 186 2.36 20.89 -24.94
N GLU A 187 1.43 19.92 -25.01
CA GLU A 187 0.88 19.22 -23.84
C GLU A 187 1.98 18.50 -23.05
N ALA A 188 2.91 17.82 -23.72
CA ALA A 188 4.04 17.15 -23.09
C ALA A 188 5.02 18.13 -22.42
N LYS A 189 5.35 19.25 -23.09
CA LYS A 189 6.18 20.32 -22.50
C LYS A 189 5.53 20.90 -21.25
N LEU A 190 4.23 21.20 -21.31
CA LEU A 190 3.46 21.70 -20.15
C LEU A 190 3.38 20.68 -19.01
N ALA A 191 3.31 19.38 -19.31
CA ALA A 191 3.30 18.32 -18.30
C ALA A 191 4.62 18.31 -17.51
N TRP A 192 5.76 18.39 -18.21
CA TRP A 192 7.08 18.54 -17.59
C TRP A 192 7.18 19.78 -16.71
N VAL A 193 6.71 20.94 -17.20
CA VAL A 193 6.67 22.18 -16.41
C VAL A 193 5.86 21.99 -15.13
N ALA A 194 4.65 21.43 -15.23
CA ALA A 194 3.79 21.19 -14.08
C ALA A 194 4.45 20.26 -13.05
N HIS A 195 5.11 19.18 -13.49
CA HIS A 195 5.87 18.28 -12.62
C HIS A 195 7.08 18.94 -11.95
N ILE A 196 7.85 19.74 -12.70
CA ILE A 196 9.01 20.49 -12.15
C ILE A 196 8.54 21.46 -11.08
N ILE A 197 7.49 22.25 -11.36
CA ILE A 197 6.92 23.19 -10.39
C ILE A 197 6.39 22.42 -9.16
N ALA A 198 5.66 21.32 -9.36
CA ALA A 198 5.18 20.48 -8.27
C ALA A 198 6.34 19.98 -7.37
N ALA A 199 7.45 19.52 -7.96
CA ALA A 199 8.63 19.08 -7.23
C ALA A 199 9.30 20.22 -6.43
N ILE A 200 9.39 21.43 -6.99
CA ILE A 200 9.92 22.62 -6.29
C ILE A 200 9.10 22.94 -5.04
N LEU A 201 7.77 22.85 -5.13
CA LEU A 201 6.85 23.12 -4.02
C LEU A 201 6.91 22.05 -2.93
N LYS A 202 7.19 20.79 -3.29
CA LYS A 202 7.35 19.66 -2.34
C LYS A 202 8.44 19.94 -1.27
N THR A 203 9.48 20.69 -1.64
CA THR A 203 10.71 20.83 -0.84
C THR A 203 10.61 21.83 0.33
N ARG A 204 9.51 22.59 0.42
CA ARG A 204 9.24 23.49 1.57
C ARG A 204 9.26 22.74 2.92
N GLN A 205 8.93 21.45 2.93
CA GLN A 205 8.91 20.63 4.15
C GLN A 205 10.30 20.23 4.67
N LEU A 206 11.35 20.35 3.86
CA LEU A 206 12.67 19.78 4.15
C LEU A 206 13.69 20.79 4.69
N VAL A 207 13.45 22.09 4.54
CA VAL A 207 14.50 23.10 4.73
C VAL A 207 14.01 24.26 5.59
N GLY A 208 14.51 24.35 6.83
CA GLY A 208 14.28 25.45 7.78
C GLY A 208 14.96 26.76 7.42
N LEU A 209 15.11 27.08 6.12
CA LEU A 209 15.54 28.40 5.63
C LEU A 209 14.36 29.37 5.69
N SER A 210 14.63 30.66 5.89
CA SER A 210 13.64 31.73 6.11
C SER A 210 12.45 31.62 5.16
N ALA A 211 11.31 31.19 5.70
CA ALA A 211 10.16 30.74 4.95
C ALA A 211 9.46 31.84 4.14
N ASP A 212 9.68 33.11 4.49
CA ASP A 212 8.92 34.23 3.94
C ASP A 212 9.41 34.66 2.55
N SER A 213 10.73 34.68 2.29
CA SER A 213 11.29 35.27 1.06
C SER A 213 11.05 34.45 -0.21
N HIS A 214 10.64 33.17 -0.09
CA HIS A 214 10.47 32.26 -1.22
C HIS A 214 8.98 32.06 -1.61
N GLU A 215 8.04 32.52 -0.79
CA GLU A 215 6.60 32.35 -1.06
C GLU A 215 6.15 33.11 -2.31
N ILE A 216 6.77 34.24 -2.61
CA ILE A 216 6.43 35.07 -3.76
C ILE A 216 6.77 34.31 -5.06
N GLN A 217 7.96 33.72 -5.14
CA GLN A 217 8.39 32.92 -6.29
C GLN A 217 7.54 31.64 -6.42
N ASP A 218 7.22 30.98 -5.29
CA ASP A 218 6.31 29.84 -5.26
C ASP A 218 4.93 30.21 -5.84
N ALA A 219 4.42 31.40 -5.51
CA ALA A 219 3.16 31.93 -6.04
C ALA A 219 3.25 32.24 -7.54
N GLU A 220 4.35 32.84 -8.01
CA GLU A 220 4.54 33.17 -9.42
C GLU A 220 4.61 31.93 -10.31
N LEU A 221 5.31 30.88 -9.87
CA LEU A 221 5.35 29.60 -10.57
C LEU A 221 3.98 28.90 -10.53
N SER A 222 3.36 28.83 -9.35
CA SER A 222 2.04 28.22 -9.17
C SER A 222 0.97 28.91 -10.03
N ALA A 223 1.07 30.22 -10.23
CA ALA A 223 0.13 30.97 -11.05
C ALA A 223 0.11 30.50 -12.52
N ARG A 224 1.24 30.03 -13.09
CA ARG A 224 1.26 29.51 -14.47
C ARG A 224 0.47 28.21 -14.59
N VAL A 225 0.66 27.29 -13.64
CA VAL A 225 -0.09 26.03 -13.59
C VAL A 225 -1.58 26.31 -13.36
N LEU A 226 -1.92 27.23 -12.46
CA LEU A 226 -3.32 27.63 -12.22
C LEU A 226 -3.97 28.31 -13.44
N ARG A 227 -3.23 29.13 -14.21
CA ARG A 227 -3.71 29.69 -15.49
C ARG A 227 -3.96 28.60 -16.52
N LEU A 228 -3.05 27.63 -16.63
CA LEU A 228 -3.20 26.50 -17.53
C LEU A 228 -4.50 25.74 -17.28
N ILE A 229 -4.88 25.53 -16.01
CA ILE A 229 -6.10 24.80 -15.64
C ILE A 229 -7.37 25.48 -16.16
N ASN A 230 -7.39 26.81 -16.27
CA ASN A 230 -8.54 27.52 -16.82
C ASN A 230 -8.76 27.26 -18.33
N VAL A 231 -7.76 26.66 -18.99
CA VAL A 231 -7.72 26.48 -20.44
C VAL A 231 -7.65 25.01 -20.83
N ILE A 232 -7.10 24.16 -19.96
CA ILE A 232 -6.87 22.73 -20.24
C ILE A 232 -8.14 21.96 -20.61
N ASP A 233 -9.32 22.43 -20.20
CA ASP A 233 -10.61 21.79 -20.45
C ASP A 233 -11.53 22.63 -21.36
N SER A 234 -11.00 23.62 -22.09
CA SER A 234 -11.78 24.54 -22.94
C SER A 234 -11.57 24.33 -24.44
N GLY A 235 -12.60 24.68 -25.25
CA GLY A 235 -12.59 24.60 -26.71
C GLY A 235 -12.12 23.24 -27.25
N LEU A 236 -11.14 23.25 -28.17
CA LEU A 236 -10.58 22.05 -28.82
C LEU A 236 -9.99 21.05 -27.83
N HIS A 237 -9.42 21.51 -26.71
CA HIS A 237 -8.77 20.65 -25.71
C HIS A 237 -9.76 19.68 -25.05
N SER A 238 -11.03 20.07 -24.96
CA SER A 238 -12.12 19.22 -24.44
C SER A 238 -12.46 18.01 -25.31
N GLN A 239 -11.96 17.96 -26.55
CA GLN A 239 -12.16 16.82 -27.45
C GLN A 239 -11.02 15.79 -27.33
N ARG A 240 -9.96 16.10 -26.58
CA ARG A 240 -8.72 15.33 -26.50
C ARG A 240 -8.59 14.47 -25.24
N TYR A 241 -9.68 14.25 -24.48
CA TYR A 241 -9.62 13.45 -23.24
C TYR A 241 -9.14 12.00 -23.45
N GLY A 242 -9.36 11.44 -24.64
CA GLY A 242 -8.87 10.11 -25.01
C GLY A 242 -7.37 10.05 -25.35
N GLU A 243 -6.72 11.20 -25.55
CA GLU A 243 -5.33 11.27 -25.98
C GLU A 243 -4.36 11.14 -24.78
N VAL A 244 -3.35 10.28 -24.91
CA VAL A 244 -2.35 10.02 -23.84
C VAL A 244 -1.62 11.30 -23.39
N PRO A 245 -1.16 12.21 -24.27
CA PRO A 245 -0.45 13.42 -23.86
C PRO A 245 -1.32 14.36 -23.02
N LYS A 246 -2.62 14.44 -23.32
CA LYS A 246 -3.59 15.19 -22.54
C LYS A 246 -3.81 14.57 -21.17
N GLN A 247 -3.89 13.24 -21.08
CA GLN A 247 -3.97 12.51 -19.80
C GLN A 247 -2.71 12.71 -18.94
N ARG A 248 -1.51 12.70 -19.54
CA ARG A 248 -0.24 13.00 -18.85
C ARG A 248 -0.23 14.42 -18.27
N LEU A 249 -0.70 15.40 -19.03
CA LEU A 249 -0.82 16.78 -18.55
C LEU A 249 -1.75 16.89 -17.34
N ASP A 250 -2.88 16.19 -17.40
CA ASP A 250 -3.84 16.14 -16.30
C ASP A 250 -3.27 15.47 -15.03
N ARG A 251 -2.53 14.38 -15.18
CA ARG A 251 -1.78 13.74 -14.09
C ARG A 251 -0.77 14.70 -13.45
N ALA A 252 -0.04 15.46 -14.27
CA ALA A 252 0.90 16.46 -13.79
C ALA A 252 0.22 17.56 -12.96
N VAL A 253 -0.96 18.03 -13.39
CA VAL A 253 -1.80 18.97 -12.64
C VAL A 253 -2.27 18.39 -11.30
N LEU A 254 -2.68 17.12 -11.27
CA LEU A 254 -3.10 16.45 -10.02
C LEU A 254 -1.94 16.34 -9.02
N ILE A 255 -0.74 16.01 -9.50
CA ILE A 255 0.48 15.96 -8.67
C ILE A 255 0.87 17.35 -8.16
N PHE A 256 0.75 18.38 -9.01
CA PHE A 256 0.90 19.77 -8.59
C PHE A 256 -0.06 20.11 -7.44
N PHE A 257 -1.35 19.79 -7.56
CA PHE A 257 -2.31 20.03 -6.48
C PHE A 257 -1.98 19.25 -5.21
N GLN A 258 -1.52 18.01 -5.33
CA GLN A 258 -1.14 17.20 -4.17
C GLN A 258 -0.02 17.88 -3.37
N TYR A 259 1.03 18.37 -4.04
CA TYR A 259 2.14 19.04 -3.36
C TYR A 259 1.81 20.47 -2.94
N PHE A 260 1.11 21.24 -3.77
CA PHE A 260 0.64 22.59 -3.40
C PHE A 260 -0.23 22.55 -2.14
N ARG A 261 -1.17 21.60 -2.06
CA ARG A 261 -2.01 21.41 -0.87
C ARG A 261 -1.17 21.08 0.36
N LYS A 262 -0.24 20.13 0.25
CA LYS A 262 0.64 19.72 1.35
C LYS A 262 1.51 20.87 1.87
N SER A 263 1.88 21.82 1.01
CA SER A 263 2.74 22.96 1.34
C SER A 263 2.00 24.24 1.78
N TYR A 264 0.77 24.50 1.30
CA TYR A 264 0.08 25.79 1.51
C TYR A 264 -1.39 25.72 1.96
N ILE A 265 -2.02 24.53 2.03
CA ILE A 265 -3.44 24.39 2.40
C ILE A 265 -3.65 23.47 3.62
N GLY A 266 -2.74 22.52 3.86
CA GLY A 266 -2.86 21.55 4.95
C GLY A 266 -2.98 22.18 6.35
N ASP A 267 -3.41 21.38 7.34
CA ASP A 267 -3.75 21.86 8.69
C ASP A 267 -2.61 22.67 9.37
N GLN A 268 -1.35 22.41 9.03
CA GLN A 268 -0.18 23.15 9.52
C GLN A 268 0.14 24.44 8.72
N ALA A 269 -0.25 24.52 7.44
CA ALA A 269 0.14 25.57 6.50
C ALA A 269 -0.84 26.75 6.41
N MET A 270 -2.06 26.60 6.96
CA MET A 270 -3.11 27.64 6.94
C MET A 270 -2.73 28.93 7.67
N HIS A 271 -1.77 28.88 8.60
CA HIS A 271 -1.36 30.05 9.38
C HIS A 271 -0.09 30.73 8.84
N SER A 272 0.59 30.15 7.86
CA SER A 272 1.97 30.51 7.49
C SER A 272 2.16 30.94 6.03
N SER A 273 1.09 31.15 5.24
CA SER A 273 1.19 31.33 3.76
C SER A 273 0.74 32.71 3.25
N LYS A 274 0.95 33.78 4.03
CA LYS A 274 0.36 35.10 3.75
C LYS A 274 0.88 35.76 2.48
N GLN A 275 2.18 35.67 2.20
CA GLN A 275 2.77 36.37 1.05
C GLN A 275 2.41 35.65 -0.25
N LEU A 276 2.30 34.31 -0.21
CA LEU A 276 1.81 33.51 -1.32
C LEU A 276 0.42 33.97 -1.78
N TYR A 277 -0.57 34.05 -0.87
CA TYR A 277 -1.94 34.45 -1.23
C TYR A 277 -2.04 35.92 -1.63
N ALA A 278 -1.21 36.81 -1.07
CA ALA A 278 -1.15 38.19 -1.53
C ALA A 278 -0.74 38.26 -3.02
N ARG A 279 0.30 37.51 -3.41
CA ARG A 279 0.77 37.47 -4.79
C ARG A 279 -0.20 36.74 -5.73
N LEU A 280 -0.81 35.64 -5.30
CA LEU A 280 -1.83 34.94 -6.09
C LEU A 280 -3.11 35.77 -6.28
N SER A 281 -3.46 36.61 -5.29
CA SER A 281 -4.55 37.57 -5.40
C SER A 281 -4.28 38.59 -6.51
N GLU A 282 -3.07 39.15 -6.59
CA GLU A 282 -2.68 40.08 -7.64
C GLU A 282 -2.69 39.43 -9.04
N LEU A 283 -2.23 38.19 -9.14
CA LEU A 283 -2.03 37.53 -10.43
C LEU A 283 -3.29 36.86 -11.00
N LEU A 284 -4.19 36.35 -10.13
CA LEU A 284 -5.33 35.51 -10.48
C LEU A 284 -6.61 35.81 -9.70
N GLY A 285 -6.59 36.74 -8.73
CA GLY A 285 -7.72 36.99 -7.83
C GLY A 285 -7.91 35.94 -6.73
N LEU A 286 -6.97 35.00 -6.59
CA LEU A 286 -7.05 33.89 -5.64
C LEU A 286 -6.43 34.30 -4.29
N HIS A 287 -7.25 34.88 -3.43
CA HIS A 287 -6.80 35.52 -2.18
C HIS A 287 -6.95 34.65 -0.92
N ASP A 288 -7.62 33.50 -1.01
CA ASP A 288 -7.77 32.60 0.12
C ASP A 288 -7.73 31.12 -0.27
N HIS A 289 -7.66 30.27 0.76
CA HIS A 289 -7.65 28.82 0.61
C HIS A 289 -8.94 28.26 0.01
N LEU A 290 -10.09 28.90 0.25
CA LEU A 290 -11.39 28.40 -0.20
C LEU A 290 -11.50 28.49 -1.72
N LEU A 291 -11.01 29.57 -2.32
CA LEU A 291 -10.96 29.76 -3.76
C LEU A 291 -10.04 28.73 -4.43
N ILE A 292 -8.86 28.46 -3.86
CA ILE A 292 -7.98 27.40 -4.39
C ILE A 292 -8.64 26.03 -4.27
N LEU A 293 -9.26 25.71 -3.14
CA LEU A 293 -10.00 24.47 -2.98
C LEU A 293 -11.13 24.36 -4.01
N ASN A 294 -11.80 25.46 -4.35
CA ASN A 294 -12.82 25.48 -5.40
C ASN A 294 -12.23 25.15 -6.79
N VAL A 295 -11.05 25.68 -7.12
CA VAL A 295 -10.33 25.32 -8.36
C VAL A 295 -9.97 23.84 -8.39
N ILE A 296 -9.42 23.31 -7.28
CA ILE A 296 -9.05 21.88 -7.18
C ILE A 296 -10.28 20.98 -7.34
N VAL A 297 -11.36 21.28 -6.61
CA VAL A 297 -12.60 20.49 -6.67
C VAL A 297 -13.29 20.63 -8.03
N GLY A 298 -13.25 21.81 -8.65
CA GLY A 298 -13.72 22.00 -10.02
C GLY A 298 -12.99 21.08 -10.99
N LYS A 299 -11.66 20.99 -10.88
CA LYS A 299 -10.86 20.08 -11.70
C LYS A 299 -11.15 18.61 -11.41
N ILE A 300 -11.33 18.23 -10.14
CA ILE A 300 -11.77 16.88 -9.75
C ILE A 300 -13.10 16.54 -10.42
N ALA A 301 -14.08 17.46 -10.38
CA ALA A 301 -15.39 17.25 -10.99
C ALA A 301 -15.30 17.08 -12.51
N THR A 302 -14.51 17.90 -13.20
CA THR A 302 -14.25 17.75 -14.63
C THR A 302 -13.61 16.40 -14.93
N ASN A 303 -12.60 15.99 -14.15
CA ASN A 303 -11.90 14.74 -14.40
C ASN A 303 -12.80 13.51 -14.23
N LEU A 304 -13.62 13.49 -13.18
CA LEU A 304 -14.61 12.44 -12.96
C LEU A 304 -15.68 12.37 -14.07
N LYS A 305 -15.98 13.50 -14.71
CA LYS A 305 -16.97 13.59 -15.80
C LYS A 305 -16.38 13.17 -17.16
N CYS A 306 -15.13 13.53 -17.43
CA CYS A 306 -14.56 13.48 -18.78
C CYS A 306 -13.56 12.32 -18.99
N TYR A 307 -12.89 11.83 -17.94
CA TYR A 307 -11.87 10.77 -18.05
C TYR A 307 -12.38 9.40 -17.59
N ALA A 308 -13.67 9.10 -17.79
CA ALA A 308 -14.28 7.85 -17.32
C ALA A 308 -13.58 6.57 -17.85
N GLU A 309 -12.89 6.66 -18.99
CA GLU A 309 -12.16 5.56 -19.63
C GLU A 309 -10.70 5.44 -19.15
N SER A 310 -10.11 6.49 -18.55
CA SER A 310 -8.72 6.49 -18.07
C SER A 310 -8.65 6.13 -16.59
N GLU A 311 -8.37 4.86 -16.29
CA GLU A 311 -8.27 4.37 -14.91
C GLU A 311 -7.21 5.12 -14.09
N GLU A 312 -6.08 5.47 -14.72
CA GLU A 312 -4.97 6.16 -14.03
C GLU A 312 -5.36 7.56 -13.56
N VAL A 313 -5.97 8.37 -14.45
CA VAL A 313 -6.40 9.73 -14.11
C VAL A 313 -7.47 9.70 -13.02
N ILE A 314 -8.43 8.77 -13.11
CA ILE A 314 -9.49 8.61 -12.12
C ILE A 314 -8.93 8.17 -10.77
N ASN A 315 -8.02 7.20 -10.73
CA ASN A 315 -7.38 6.74 -9.49
C ASN A 315 -6.61 7.88 -8.80
N GLN A 316 -5.83 8.67 -9.55
CA GLN A 316 -5.12 9.82 -8.99
C GLN A 316 -6.09 10.93 -8.52
N THR A 317 -7.15 11.19 -9.29
CA THR A 317 -8.20 12.18 -8.96
C THR A 317 -8.91 11.81 -7.65
N LEU A 318 -9.34 10.55 -7.52
CA LEU A 318 -9.97 10.04 -6.31
C LEU A 318 -9.01 10.00 -5.11
N GLY A 319 -7.73 9.67 -5.35
CA GLY A 319 -6.67 9.74 -4.36
C GLY A 319 -6.52 11.15 -3.77
N LEU A 320 -6.42 12.17 -4.64
CA LEU A 320 -6.35 13.57 -4.23
C LEU A 320 -7.60 14.01 -3.45
N PHE A 321 -8.79 13.68 -3.94
CA PHE A 321 -10.04 14.02 -3.25
C PHE A 321 -10.15 13.35 -1.89
N SER A 322 -9.77 12.08 -1.79
CA SER A 322 -9.73 11.33 -0.52
C SER A 322 -8.75 11.95 0.47
N GLU A 323 -7.52 12.28 0.04
CA GLU A 323 -6.55 12.97 0.91
C GLU A 323 -7.12 14.30 1.44
N MET A 324 -7.79 15.07 0.60
CA MET A 324 -8.40 16.35 0.99
C MET A 324 -9.59 16.18 1.95
N ALA A 325 -10.41 15.15 1.74
CA ALA A 325 -11.54 14.85 2.60
C ALA A 325 -11.13 14.33 3.99
N THR A 326 -9.96 13.70 4.10
CA THR A 326 -9.45 13.17 5.38
C THR A 326 -8.90 14.23 6.34
N GLY A 327 -8.45 15.39 5.84
CA GLY A 327 -7.93 16.47 6.68
C GLY A 327 -9.05 17.22 7.41
N PHE A 328 -8.83 17.62 8.67
CA PHE A 328 -9.91 18.19 9.49
C PHE A 328 -10.37 19.56 8.98
N MET A 329 -9.44 20.50 8.74
CA MET A 329 -9.80 21.84 8.27
C MET A 329 -10.18 21.83 6.79
N THR A 330 -9.42 21.09 5.98
CA THR A 330 -9.70 20.93 4.55
C THR A 330 -11.07 20.30 4.32
N GLY A 331 -11.41 19.21 5.02
CA GLY A 331 -12.74 18.61 4.96
C GLY A 331 -13.87 19.57 5.36
N LYS A 332 -13.68 20.39 6.40
CA LYS A 332 -14.66 21.42 6.79
C LYS A 332 -14.87 22.49 5.72
N LEU A 333 -13.80 22.91 5.04
CA LEU A 333 -13.88 23.88 3.95
C LEU A 333 -14.51 23.28 2.69
N LEU A 334 -14.20 22.02 2.37
CA LEU A 334 -14.80 21.30 1.25
C LEU A 334 -16.33 21.26 1.35
N LEU A 335 -16.88 21.05 2.53
CA LEU A 335 -18.34 21.05 2.74
C LEU A 335 -19.01 22.40 2.46
N LYS A 336 -18.26 23.51 2.36
CA LYS A 336 -18.80 24.83 2.00
C LYS A 336 -18.87 25.05 0.49
N LEU A 337 -18.24 24.20 -0.31
CA LEU A 337 -18.18 24.37 -1.76
C LEU A 337 -19.42 23.80 -2.43
N ASP A 338 -20.06 24.60 -3.28
CA ASP A 338 -21.25 24.19 -4.04
C ASP A 338 -20.97 22.97 -4.91
N THR A 339 -19.77 22.87 -5.50
CA THR A 339 -19.35 21.71 -6.30
C THR A 339 -19.33 20.42 -5.49
N VAL A 340 -18.89 20.46 -4.22
CA VAL A 340 -18.91 19.29 -3.33
C VAL A 340 -20.36 18.92 -2.99
N GLN A 341 -21.19 19.90 -2.67
CA GLN A 341 -22.62 19.66 -2.42
C GLN A 341 -23.34 19.10 -3.65
N TYR A 342 -22.96 19.57 -4.85
CA TYR A 342 -23.46 19.06 -6.12
C TYR A 342 -23.05 17.59 -6.33
N ILE A 343 -21.78 17.25 -6.12
CA ILE A 343 -21.28 15.87 -6.21
C ILE A 343 -22.04 14.97 -5.23
N ILE A 344 -22.21 15.38 -3.96
CA ILE A 344 -22.91 14.59 -2.94
C ILE A 344 -24.40 14.40 -3.30
N SER A 345 -25.06 15.43 -3.82
CA SER A 345 -26.49 15.38 -4.15
C SER A 345 -26.79 14.56 -5.42
N HIS A 346 -25.84 14.46 -6.35
CA HIS A 346 -25.99 13.73 -7.62
C HIS A 346 -25.28 12.37 -7.63
N HIS A 347 -24.58 12.01 -6.55
CA HIS A 347 -24.03 10.66 -6.37
C HIS A 347 -25.18 9.64 -6.33
N ASN A 348 -25.28 8.80 -7.36
CA ASN A 348 -26.17 7.63 -7.45
C ASN A 348 -27.70 7.85 -7.41
N ASN A 349 -28.24 8.88 -8.09
CA ASN A 349 -29.70 9.13 -8.24
C ASN A 349 -30.51 9.17 -6.93
N GLY A 350 -29.85 9.43 -5.80
CA GLY A 350 -30.47 9.52 -4.49
C GLY A 350 -29.53 9.02 -3.41
N PHE A 351 -29.26 9.86 -2.42
CA PHE A 351 -28.51 9.53 -1.21
C PHE A 351 -28.92 8.14 -0.69
N ALA A 352 -27.94 7.32 -0.26
CA ALA A 352 -28.13 5.91 0.15
C ALA A 352 -29.41 5.62 0.98
N PRO A 353 -29.85 6.47 1.93
CA PRO A 353 -31.13 6.30 2.64
C PRO A 353 -32.38 6.24 1.75
N LYS A 354 -32.46 7.01 0.66
CA LYS A 354 -33.62 6.97 -0.25
C LYS A 354 -33.68 5.64 -1.01
N VAL A 355 -32.52 5.13 -1.43
CA VAL A 355 -32.41 3.83 -2.10
C VAL A 355 -32.76 2.70 -1.11
N PHE A 356 -32.32 2.79 0.15
CA PHE A 356 -32.69 1.86 1.21
C PHE A 356 -34.21 1.74 1.38
N VAL A 357 -34.90 2.86 1.58
CA VAL A 357 -36.36 2.86 1.80
C VAL A 357 -37.12 2.29 0.58
N SER A 358 -36.66 2.61 -0.64
CA SER A 358 -37.23 2.03 -1.87
C SER A 358 -37.04 0.51 -1.93
N LEU A 359 -35.85 0.01 -1.58
CA LEU A 359 -35.57 -1.42 -1.58
C LEU A 359 -36.29 -2.19 -0.46
N GLU A 360 -36.48 -1.57 0.71
CA GLU A 360 -37.22 -2.17 1.83
C GLU A 360 -38.71 -2.32 1.52
N SER A 361 -39.28 -1.36 0.79
CA SER A 361 -40.69 -1.41 0.36
C SER A 361 -40.93 -2.31 -0.87
N THR A 362 -39.87 -2.84 -1.48
CA THR A 362 -39.97 -3.69 -2.68
C THR A 362 -40.47 -5.10 -2.34
N PRO A 363 -41.59 -5.56 -2.93
CA PRO A 363 -42.11 -6.92 -2.74
C PRO A 363 -41.17 -8.00 -3.26
N ASP A 364 -41.20 -9.17 -2.63
CA ASP A 364 -40.30 -10.31 -2.94
C ASP A 364 -40.41 -10.77 -4.41
N ALA A 365 -41.61 -10.69 -4.99
CA ALA A 365 -41.88 -11.12 -6.36
C ALA A 365 -41.10 -10.34 -7.43
N ILE A 366 -40.80 -9.06 -7.17
CA ILE A 366 -40.05 -8.19 -8.11
C ILE A 366 -38.61 -7.93 -7.65
N PHE A 367 -38.17 -8.62 -6.59
CA PHE A 367 -36.86 -8.39 -5.99
C PHE A 367 -35.71 -8.89 -6.86
N ARG A 368 -36.00 -9.75 -7.86
CA ARG A 368 -35.02 -10.26 -8.84
C ARG A 368 -34.93 -9.44 -10.13
N THR A 369 -35.39 -8.19 -10.13
CA THR A 369 -35.29 -7.31 -11.31
C THR A 369 -33.91 -6.64 -11.43
N ASP A 370 -33.51 -6.26 -12.64
CA ASP A 370 -32.23 -5.59 -12.89
C ASP A 370 -32.14 -4.23 -12.17
N SER A 371 -33.25 -3.50 -12.03
CA SER A 371 -33.27 -2.24 -11.28
C SER A 371 -32.88 -2.44 -9.81
N VAL A 372 -33.44 -3.47 -9.15
CA VAL A 372 -33.10 -3.84 -7.77
C VAL A 372 -31.66 -4.34 -7.69
N LYS A 373 -31.22 -5.15 -8.67
CA LYS A 373 -29.85 -5.64 -8.77
C LYS A 373 -28.83 -4.50 -8.75
N TYR A 374 -28.95 -3.54 -9.67
CA TYR A 374 -28.02 -2.42 -9.78
C TYR A 374 -28.11 -1.48 -8.56
N ALA A 375 -29.31 -1.25 -8.03
CA ALA A 375 -29.50 -0.48 -6.80
C ALA A 375 -28.78 -1.11 -5.60
N LEU A 376 -28.90 -2.43 -5.40
CA LEU A 376 -28.20 -3.15 -4.33
C LEU A 376 -26.68 -3.09 -4.51
N ILE A 377 -26.18 -3.26 -5.74
CA ILE A 377 -24.74 -3.19 -6.03
C ILE A 377 -24.18 -1.80 -5.69
N GLY A 378 -24.84 -0.74 -6.15
CA GLY A 378 -24.46 0.64 -5.84
C GLY A 378 -24.47 0.90 -4.34
N LEU A 379 -25.57 0.53 -3.68
CA LEU A 379 -25.75 0.73 -2.26
C LEU A 379 -24.69 0.05 -1.40
N MET A 380 -24.35 -1.21 -1.69
CA MET A 380 -23.33 -1.95 -0.94
C MET A 380 -21.92 -1.39 -1.17
N ARG A 381 -21.63 -0.87 -2.38
CA ARG A 381 -20.35 -0.19 -2.66
C ARG A 381 -20.25 1.14 -1.90
N ASP A 382 -21.32 1.92 -1.88
CA ASP A 382 -21.39 3.20 -1.17
C ASP A 382 -21.28 2.99 0.34
N LEU A 383 -22.04 2.06 0.91
CA LEU A 383 -21.94 1.71 2.33
C LEU A 383 -20.56 1.18 2.71
N ARG A 384 -19.92 0.38 1.84
CA ARG A 384 -18.55 -0.04 2.06
C ARG A 384 -17.61 1.15 2.07
N GLY A 385 -17.76 2.12 1.17
CA GLY A 385 -16.99 3.37 1.16
C GLY A 385 -17.18 4.18 2.46
N ILE A 386 -18.42 4.35 2.91
CA ILE A 386 -18.75 5.03 4.17
C ILE A 386 -18.13 4.28 5.36
N ALA A 387 -18.29 2.96 5.44
CA ALA A 387 -17.66 2.13 6.46
C ALA A 387 -16.12 2.19 6.38
N MET A 388 -15.53 2.36 5.20
CA MET A 388 -14.09 2.57 5.07
C MET A 388 -13.66 3.92 5.65
N ALA A 389 -14.47 4.96 5.53
CA ALA A 389 -14.16 6.29 6.06
C ALA A 389 -14.35 6.42 7.59
N THR A 390 -15.16 5.57 8.22
CA THR A 390 -15.40 5.61 9.67
C THR A 390 -14.24 4.99 10.46
N ASN A 391 -13.26 5.82 10.82
CA ASN A 391 -12.06 5.40 11.56
C ASN A 391 -12.12 5.62 13.08
N SER A 392 -13.18 6.25 13.58
CA SER A 392 -13.33 6.55 15.01
C SER A 392 -14.57 5.88 15.59
N ARG A 393 -14.55 5.57 16.90
CA ARG A 393 -15.70 5.04 17.64
C ARG A 393 -16.98 5.85 17.41
N ARG A 394 -16.87 7.19 17.42
CA ARG A 394 -18.01 8.10 17.22
C ARG A 394 -18.60 8.00 15.81
N THR A 395 -17.76 8.07 14.78
CA THR A 395 -18.22 8.03 13.38
C THR A 395 -18.78 6.66 13.01
N TYR A 396 -18.16 5.59 13.51
CA TYR A 396 -18.70 4.24 13.40
C TYR A 396 -20.04 4.11 14.14
N GLY A 397 -20.16 4.66 15.35
CA GLY A 397 -21.41 4.67 16.12
C GLY A 397 -22.58 5.24 15.33
N PHE A 398 -22.42 6.38 14.66
CA PHE A 398 -23.46 6.94 13.80
C PHE A 398 -23.90 6.01 12.66
N LEU A 399 -22.94 5.32 12.02
CA LEU A 399 -23.26 4.35 10.97
C LEU A 399 -23.97 3.11 11.54
N PHE A 400 -23.51 2.63 12.70
CA PHE A 400 -24.09 1.47 13.38
C PHE A 400 -25.53 1.75 13.84
N ASP A 401 -25.77 2.89 14.50
CA ASP A 401 -27.09 3.29 15.00
C ASP A 401 -28.08 3.56 13.87
N TRP A 402 -27.59 4.01 12.70
CA TRP A 402 -28.42 4.17 11.51
C TRP A 402 -28.78 2.81 10.88
N LEU A 403 -27.81 1.88 10.79
CA LEU A 403 -28.01 0.59 10.13
C LEU A 403 -28.78 -0.42 11.00
N TYR A 404 -28.43 -0.53 12.28
CA TYR A 404 -29.02 -1.47 13.24
C TYR A 404 -30.05 -0.76 14.12
N PRO A 405 -31.25 -1.33 14.36
CA PRO A 405 -31.75 -2.60 13.82
C PRO A 405 -32.49 -2.46 12.49
N THR A 406 -32.86 -1.24 12.09
CA THR A 406 -33.87 -0.97 11.06
C THR A 406 -33.54 -1.52 9.68
N HIS A 407 -32.29 -1.36 9.23
CA HIS A 407 -31.89 -1.64 7.85
C HIS A 407 -31.17 -2.98 7.67
N MET A 408 -30.78 -3.67 8.76
CA MET A 408 -30.16 -5.00 8.73
C MET A 408 -31.02 -6.09 8.04
N PRO A 409 -32.36 -6.13 8.20
CA PRO A 409 -33.20 -7.11 7.52
C PRO A 409 -33.09 -7.05 5.99
N LEU A 410 -32.84 -5.87 5.40
CA LEU A 410 -32.64 -5.74 3.95
C LEU A 410 -31.41 -6.52 3.48
N LEU A 411 -30.31 -6.51 4.25
CA LEU A 411 -29.09 -7.25 3.92
C LEU A 411 -29.35 -8.76 3.92
N LEU A 412 -30.10 -9.23 4.91
CA LEU A 412 -30.49 -10.65 5.02
C LEU A 412 -31.44 -11.06 3.88
N LYS A 413 -32.38 -10.20 3.49
CA LYS A 413 -33.24 -10.40 2.33
C LYS A 413 -32.40 -10.46 1.04
N ALA A 414 -31.51 -9.49 0.85
CA ALA A 414 -30.67 -9.41 -0.35
C ALA A 414 -29.80 -10.64 -0.54
N ILE A 415 -29.10 -11.10 0.50
CA ILE A 415 -28.22 -12.28 0.40
C ILE A 415 -29.00 -13.58 0.17
N THR A 416 -30.24 -13.65 0.67
CA THR A 416 -31.12 -14.81 0.54
C THR A 416 -31.71 -14.95 -0.87
N HIS A 417 -32.14 -13.84 -1.49
CA HIS A 417 -32.74 -13.86 -2.83
C HIS A 417 -31.72 -13.91 -3.96
N TRP A 418 -30.49 -13.41 -3.74
CA TRP A 418 -29.45 -13.29 -4.77
C TRP A 418 -28.25 -14.21 -4.55
N THR A 419 -28.38 -15.29 -3.77
CA THR A 419 -27.24 -16.18 -3.41
C THR A 419 -26.48 -16.72 -4.63
N ASP A 420 -27.20 -17.02 -5.72
CA ASP A 420 -26.71 -17.52 -7.01
C ASP A 420 -26.08 -16.44 -7.91
N THR A 421 -26.08 -15.17 -7.49
CA THR A 421 -25.66 -14.01 -8.30
C THR A 421 -24.48 -13.29 -7.64
N PRO A 422 -23.22 -13.69 -7.95
CA PRO A 422 -22.01 -13.14 -7.33
C PRO A 422 -21.86 -11.63 -7.43
N GLU A 423 -22.44 -11.01 -8.46
CA GLU A 423 -22.41 -9.56 -8.68
C GLU A 423 -23.06 -8.78 -7.53
N VAL A 424 -24.11 -9.34 -6.91
CA VAL A 424 -24.82 -8.72 -5.77
C VAL A 424 -24.23 -9.17 -4.45
N THR A 425 -23.91 -10.46 -4.30
CA THR A 425 -23.40 -11.02 -3.04
C THR A 425 -21.99 -10.54 -2.72
N THR A 426 -21.12 -10.37 -3.73
CA THR A 426 -19.73 -9.94 -3.52
C THR A 426 -19.64 -8.54 -2.88
N PRO A 427 -20.30 -7.48 -3.41
CA PRO A 427 -20.34 -6.18 -2.75
C PRO A 427 -20.91 -6.23 -1.33
N LEU A 428 -21.98 -6.99 -1.11
CA LEU A 428 -22.63 -7.13 0.19
C LEU A 428 -21.70 -7.76 1.22
N LEU A 429 -21.08 -8.90 0.88
CA LEU A 429 -20.12 -9.58 1.76
C LEU A 429 -18.88 -8.72 2.01
N LYS A 430 -18.41 -7.96 1.02
CA LYS A 430 -17.29 -7.01 1.20
C LYS A 430 -17.65 -5.84 2.10
N PHE A 431 -18.89 -5.34 2.01
CA PHE A 431 -19.40 -4.35 2.96
C PHE A 431 -19.40 -4.92 4.38
N MET A 432 -19.97 -6.11 4.57
CA MET A 432 -19.99 -6.76 5.89
C MET A 432 -18.58 -7.01 6.44
N ALA A 433 -17.65 -7.44 5.58
CA ALA A 433 -16.26 -7.68 5.97
C ALA A 433 -15.56 -6.40 6.43
N GLU A 434 -15.91 -5.26 5.83
CA GLU A 434 -15.44 -3.96 6.30
C GLU A 434 -16.17 -3.56 7.58
N PHE A 435 -17.49 -3.70 7.67
CA PHE A 435 -18.30 -3.27 8.80
C PHE A 435 -17.87 -3.92 10.12
N VAL A 436 -17.52 -5.20 10.10
CA VAL A 436 -17.07 -5.96 11.30
C VAL A 436 -15.58 -5.79 11.63
N LEU A 437 -14.82 -5.07 10.81
CA LEU A 437 -13.39 -4.90 11.00
C LEU A 437 -13.10 -3.85 12.10
N ASN A 438 -12.46 -4.27 13.19
CA ASN A 438 -12.02 -3.38 14.27
C ASN A 438 -10.71 -2.64 13.94
N LYS A 439 -10.71 -1.83 12.87
CA LYS A 439 -9.56 -0.96 12.56
C LYS A 439 -9.54 0.26 13.46
N SER A 440 -8.34 0.69 13.86
CA SER A 440 -8.13 1.86 14.73
C SER A 440 -8.96 1.85 16.03
N GLN A 441 -9.27 0.65 16.55
CA GLN A 441 -10.10 0.47 17.75
C GLN A 441 -11.50 1.12 17.67
N ARG A 442 -12.07 1.23 16.46
CA ARG A 442 -13.39 1.85 16.27
C ARG A 442 -14.56 1.03 16.82
N LEU A 443 -14.41 -0.28 16.95
CA LEU A 443 -15.41 -1.20 17.51
C LEU A 443 -15.22 -1.37 19.03
N THR A 444 -15.00 -0.27 19.73
CA THR A 444 -14.87 -0.28 21.20
C THR A 444 -16.20 0.11 21.83
N PHE A 445 -17.04 -0.90 22.10
CA PHE A 445 -18.29 -0.69 22.81
C PHE A 445 -18.05 -0.56 24.31
N ASP A 446 -18.90 0.19 25.02
CA ASP A 446 -18.84 0.23 26.48
C ASP A 446 -19.14 -1.17 27.04
N SER A 447 -18.57 -1.51 28.19
CA SER A 447 -18.76 -2.83 28.84
C SER A 447 -20.23 -3.14 29.18
N SER A 448 -21.07 -2.12 29.26
CA SER A 448 -22.53 -2.22 29.46
C SER A 448 -23.32 -2.34 28.14
N SER A 449 -22.68 -2.16 26.99
CA SER A 449 -23.36 -2.13 25.70
C SER A 449 -23.50 -3.53 25.09
N PRO A 450 -24.71 -3.96 24.70
CA PRO A 450 -24.91 -5.23 24.00
C PRO A 450 -24.51 -5.15 22.51
N ASN A 451 -24.06 -4.00 22.00
CA ASN A 451 -23.91 -3.74 20.57
C ASN A 451 -22.93 -4.71 19.88
N GLY A 452 -21.86 -5.13 20.55
CA GLY A 452 -20.94 -6.13 20.01
C GLY A 452 -21.61 -7.50 19.80
N ILE A 453 -22.41 -7.94 20.77
CA ILE A 453 -23.18 -9.19 20.69
C ILE A 453 -24.23 -9.07 19.58
N LEU A 454 -24.96 -7.96 19.52
CA LEU A 454 -25.98 -7.72 18.49
C LEU A 454 -25.39 -7.70 17.07
N LEU A 455 -24.24 -7.04 16.90
CA LEU A 455 -23.49 -7.05 15.64
C LEU A 455 -23.14 -8.48 15.22
N PHE A 456 -22.58 -9.27 16.13
CA PHE A 456 -22.21 -10.66 15.82
C PHE A 456 -23.43 -11.54 15.51
N ARG A 457 -24.58 -11.31 16.17
CA ARG A 457 -25.82 -12.02 15.84
C ARG A 457 -26.27 -11.76 14.41
N GLU A 458 -26.18 -10.52 13.92
CA GLU A 458 -26.50 -10.21 12.51
C GLU A 458 -25.49 -10.83 11.54
N VAL A 459 -24.20 -10.83 11.90
CA VAL A 459 -23.14 -11.51 11.13
C VAL A 459 -23.39 -13.01 11.03
N SER A 460 -23.78 -13.64 12.15
CA SER A 460 -24.12 -15.06 12.20
C SER A 460 -25.33 -15.38 11.31
N LYS A 461 -26.43 -14.62 11.42
CA LYS A 461 -27.62 -14.81 10.56
C LYS A 461 -27.27 -14.74 9.08
N LEU A 462 -26.48 -13.74 8.69
CA LEU A 462 -26.04 -13.55 7.31
C LEU A 462 -25.13 -14.70 6.84
N THR A 463 -24.21 -15.14 7.69
CA THR A 463 -23.29 -16.26 7.44
C THR A 463 -24.05 -17.56 7.22
N VAL A 464 -25.00 -17.88 8.11
CA VAL A 464 -25.84 -19.07 7.99
C VAL A 464 -26.72 -19.00 6.74
N ALA A 465 -27.34 -17.85 6.47
CA ALA A 465 -28.22 -17.67 5.31
C ALA A 465 -27.50 -17.84 3.98
N TYR A 466 -26.30 -17.26 3.85
CA TYR A 466 -25.48 -17.39 2.64
C TYR A 466 -24.84 -18.79 2.54
N GLY A 467 -24.23 -19.26 3.62
CA GLY A 467 -23.46 -20.51 3.65
C GLY A 467 -24.30 -21.76 3.41
N SER A 468 -25.50 -21.85 3.99
CA SER A 468 -26.41 -22.98 3.76
C SER A 468 -26.88 -23.08 2.31
N ARG A 469 -27.08 -21.93 1.64
CA ARG A 469 -27.56 -21.87 0.24
C ARG A 469 -26.44 -22.05 -0.77
N ILE A 470 -25.24 -21.52 -0.53
CA ILE A 470 -24.11 -21.70 -1.46
C ILE A 470 -23.67 -23.17 -1.52
N LEU A 471 -23.82 -23.91 -0.42
CA LEU A 471 -23.59 -25.36 -0.37
C LEU A 471 -24.59 -26.15 -1.22
N SER A 472 -25.85 -25.70 -1.31
CA SER A 472 -26.89 -26.39 -2.08
C SER A 472 -26.87 -26.05 -3.57
N LEU A 473 -26.15 -25.00 -3.98
CA LEU A 473 -26.04 -24.63 -5.39
C LEU A 473 -25.24 -25.68 -6.18
N PRO A 474 -25.61 -25.96 -7.45
CA PRO A 474 -24.88 -26.89 -8.29
C PRO A 474 -23.47 -26.38 -8.62
N ASN A 475 -22.58 -27.30 -8.99
CA ASN A 475 -21.23 -26.94 -9.45
C ASN A 475 -21.31 -26.45 -10.91
N CYS A 476 -20.97 -25.18 -11.13
CA CYS A 476 -20.90 -24.56 -12.46
C CYS A 476 -19.47 -24.60 -13.02
N ALA A 477 -19.29 -24.31 -14.32
CA ALA A 477 -17.97 -24.32 -14.97
C ALA A 477 -16.95 -23.35 -14.33
N ASP A 478 -17.39 -22.18 -13.86
CA ASP A 478 -16.55 -21.23 -13.10
C ASP A 478 -16.83 -21.34 -11.58
N LEU A 479 -16.25 -22.39 -10.97
CA LEU A 479 -16.37 -22.64 -9.54
C LEU A 479 -15.81 -21.49 -8.69
N TYR A 480 -14.76 -20.81 -9.16
CA TYR A 480 -14.14 -19.74 -8.42
C TYR A 480 -15.06 -18.53 -8.28
N THR A 481 -15.59 -18.01 -9.39
CA THR A 481 -16.43 -16.80 -9.37
C THR A 481 -17.75 -17.04 -8.63
N PHE A 482 -18.36 -18.21 -8.84
CA PHE A 482 -19.70 -18.50 -8.33
C PHE A 482 -19.72 -19.04 -6.89
N LYS A 483 -18.67 -19.76 -6.44
CA LYS A 483 -18.62 -20.33 -5.09
C LYS A 483 -17.44 -19.79 -4.28
N TYR A 484 -16.20 -20.07 -4.71
CA TYR A 484 -15.04 -19.82 -3.85
C TYR A 484 -14.84 -18.35 -3.51
N LYS A 485 -15.16 -17.44 -4.44
CA LYS A 485 -15.05 -16.00 -4.23
C LYS A 485 -15.91 -15.50 -3.07
N GLY A 486 -17.17 -15.93 -3.01
CA GLY A 486 -18.05 -15.57 -1.91
C GLY A 486 -17.67 -16.25 -0.60
N ILE A 487 -17.25 -17.52 -0.67
CA ILE A 487 -16.82 -18.28 0.52
C ILE A 487 -15.62 -17.61 1.19
N TRP A 488 -14.56 -17.26 0.46
CA TRP A 488 -13.39 -16.66 1.10
C TRP A 488 -13.67 -15.27 1.70
N ILE A 489 -14.58 -14.49 1.09
CA ILE A 489 -15.01 -13.21 1.67
C ILE A 489 -15.79 -13.50 2.97
N LEU A 490 -16.66 -14.50 2.98
CA LEU A 490 -17.39 -14.90 4.19
C LEU A 490 -16.46 -15.38 5.31
N LEU A 491 -15.43 -16.17 4.98
CA LEU A 491 -14.37 -16.55 5.94
C LEU A 491 -13.69 -15.32 6.52
N SER A 492 -13.41 -14.32 5.68
CA SER A 492 -12.82 -13.05 6.11
C SER A 492 -13.75 -12.25 7.02
N VAL A 493 -15.07 -12.23 6.76
CA VAL A 493 -16.07 -11.61 7.64
C VAL A 493 -16.00 -12.24 9.02
N LEU A 494 -16.09 -13.58 9.09
CA LEU A 494 -16.15 -14.28 10.35
C LEU A 494 -14.81 -14.20 11.11
N ALA A 495 -13.67 -14.36 10.43
CA ALA A 495 -12.35 -14.21 11.05
C ALA A 495 -12.18 -12.83 11.71
N ARG A 496 -12.58 -11.76 11.02
CA ARG A 496 -12.51 -10.38 11.55
C ARG A 496 -13.47 -10.16 12.72
N ALA A 497 -14.63 -10.81 12.70
CA ALA A 497 -15.60 -10.71 13.78
C ALA A 497 -15.13 -11.44 15.05
N LEU A 498 -14.56 -12.64 14.90
CA LEU A 498 -14.03 -13.44 16.02
C LEU A 498 -12.77 -12.80 16.61
N ALA A 499 -11.84 -12.31 15.77
CA ALA A 499 -10.59 -11.69 16.22
C ALA A 499 -10.73 -10.20 16.63
N GLY A 500 -11.94 -9.63 16.52
CA GLY A 500 -12.18 -8.20 16.68
C GLY A 500 -12.09 -7.68 18.11
N ASN A 501 -12.10 -8.57 19.12
CA ASN A 501 -12.05 -8.27 20.55
C ASN A 501 -13.17 -7.33 21.07
N TYR A 502 -14.30 -7.25 20.37
CA TYR A 502 -15.45 -6.41 20.74
C TYR A 502 -16.67 -7.23 21.21
N VAL A 503 -16.54 -8.55 21.27
CA VAL A 503 -17.59 -9.48 21.70
C VAL A 503 -16.99 -10.45 22.71
N ASN A 504 -17.66 -10.65 23.84
CA ASN A 504 -17.34 -11.76 24.73
C ASN A 504 -18.17 -12.98 24.31
N PHE A 505 -17.55 -13.93 23.62
CA PHE A 505 -18.24 -15.08 23.06
C PHE A 505 -18.77 -16.08 24.11
N GLY A 506 -18.23 -16.08 25.33
CA GLY A 506 -18.75 -16.92 26.42
C GLY A 506 -20.19 -16.59 26.80
N VAL A 507 -20.66 -15.38 26.47
CA VAL A 507 -22.02 -14.92 26.70
C VAL A 507 -23.04 -15.74 25.90
N PHE A 508 -22.72 -16.19 24.68
CA PHE A 508 -23.65 -16.97 23.86
C PHE A 508 -24.02 -18.30 24.53
N GLU A 509 -23.03 -19.00 25.10
CA GLU A 509 -23.26 -20.25 25.83
C GLU A 509 -24.08 -20.02 27.10
N LEU A 510 -23.78 -18.95 27.86
CA LEU A 510 -24.49 -18.61 29.10
C LEU A 510 -25.98 -18.30 28.88
N TYR A 511 -26.35 -17.66 27.77
CA TYR A 511 -27.73 -17.32 27.44
C TYR A 511 -28.42 -18.35 26.52
N GLY A 512 -27.74 -19.43 26.13
CA GLY A 512 -28.27 -20.44 25.21
C GLY A 512 -28.50 -19.92 23.79
N ASP A 513 -27.80 -18.85 23.37
CA ASP A 513 -27.89 -18.30 22.01
C ASP A 513 -26.99 -19.11 21.06
N ARG A 514 -27.60 -19.72 20.05
CA ARG A 514 -26.94 -20.58 19.07
C ARG A 514 -26.22 -19.84 17.94
N ALA A 515 -26.23 -18.50 17.94
CA ALA A 515 -25.63 -17.72 16.86
C ALA A 515 -24.15 -18.07 16.58
N LEU A 516 -23.34 -18.30 17.61
CA LEU A 516 -21.93 -18.66 17.43
C LEU A 516 -21.78 -20.08 16.86
N SER A 517 -22.47 -21.06 17.45
CA SER A 517 -22.36 -22.45 17.02
C SER A 517 -22.89 -22.65 15.61
N ASP A 518 -24.05 -22.08 15.26
CA ASP A 518 -24.64 -22.21 13.93
C ASP A 518 -23.75 -21.56 12.83
N ALA A 519 -23.08 -20.45 13.14
CA ALA A 519 -22.14 -19.80 12.22
C ALA A 519 -20.87 -20.63 12.00
N LEU A 520 -20.27 -21.15 13.08
CA LEU A 520 -19.09 -22.01 13.02
C LEU A 520 -19.39 -23.33 12.29
N ASP A 521 -20.51 -23.97 12.58
CA ASP A 521 -20.95 -25.20 11.91
C ASP A 521 -21.16 -25.00 10.41
N THR A 522 -21.76 -23.87 10.02
CA THR A 522 -21.99 -23.54 8.60
C THR A 522 -20.66 -23.31 7.88
N VAL A 523 -19.76 -22.54 8.49
CA VAL A 523 -18.45 -22.26 7.91
C VAL A 523 -17.58 -23.50 7.83
N LEU A 524 -17.62 -24.38 8.84
CA LEU A 524 -16.89 -25.64 8.80
C LEU A 524 -17.33 -26.52 7.62
N LYS A 525 -18.64 -26.62 7.37
CA LYS A 525 -19.17 -27.32 6.19
C LYS A 525 -18.68 -26.71 4.88
N LEU A 526 -18.59 -25.37 4.81
CA LEU A 526 -18.01 -24.68 3.65
C LEU A 526 -16.53 -25.00 3.46
N LEU A 527 -15.73 -25.00 4.53
CA LEU A 527 -14.30 -25.30 4.48
C LEU A 527 -14.04 -26.72 3.95
N ILE A 528 -14.80 -27.70 4.45
CA ILE A 528 -14.65 -29.12 4.05
C ILE A 528 -15.16 -29.34 2.62
N SER A 529 -16.09 -28.50 2.13
CA SER A 529 -16.63 -28.62 0.76
C SER A 529 -15.62 -28.29 -0.35
N ILE A 530 -14.51 -27.62 0.00
CA ILE A 530 -13.50 -27.19 -0.97
C ILE A 530 -12.29 -28.13 -0.89
N PRO A 531 -11.87 -28.76 -2.00
CA PRO A 531 -10.65 -29.54 -2.04
C PRO A 531 -9.42 -28.71 -1.65
N LEU A 532 -8.49 -29.31 -0.90
CA LEU A 532 -7.24 -28.65 -0.49
C LEU A 532 -6.42 -28.14 -1.68
N VAL A 533 -6.44 -28.86 -2.80
CA VAL A 533 -5.76 -28.47 -4.04
C VAL A 533 -6.28 -27.11 -4.55
N ASP A 534 -7.61 -26.91 -4.52
CA ASP A 534 -8.22 -25.65 -4.94
C ASP A 534 -7.93 -24.52 -3.94
N ILE A 535 -7.92 -24.83 -2.64
CA ILE A 535 -7.53 -23.86 -1.59
C ILE A 535 -6.12 -23.34 -1.85
N LEU A 536 -5.17 -24.20 -2.19
CA LEU A 536 -3.78 -23.82 -2.45
C LEU A 536 -3.58 -23.18 -3.83
N ALA A 537 -4.44 -23.46 -4.82
CA ALA A 537 -4.37 -22.87 -6.15
C ALA A 537 -4.78 -21.38 -6.18
N TYR A 538 -5.78 -20.99 -5.37
CA TYR A 538 -6.33 -19.64 -5.40
C TYR A 538 -5.81 -18.77 -4.24
N ARG A 539 -4.80 -17.92 -4.49
CA ARG A 539 -4.13 -17.07 -3.48
C ARG A 539 -5.05 -16.36 -2.47
N LYS A 540 -6.17 -15.77 -2.92
CA LYS A 540 -7.12 -15.06 -2.04
C LYS A 540 -7.89 -16.01 -1.12
N LEU A 541 -8.24 -17.18 -1.63
CA LEU A 541 -8.89 -18.23 -0.86
C LEU A 541 -7.91 -18.82 0.16
N THR A 542 -6.68 -19.11 -0.25
CA THR A 542 -5.61 -19.61 0.63
C THR A 542 -5.40 -18.69 1.83
N ALA A 543 -5.22 -17.38 1.56
CA ALA A 543 -5.01 -16.39 2.61
C ALA A 543 -6.18 -16.29 3.59
N ALA A 544 -7.42 -16.32 3.09
CA ALA A 544 -8.61 -16.26 3.95
C ALA A 544 -8.83 -17.55 4.75
N TYR A 545 -8.53 -18.71 4.16
CA TYR A 545 -8.65 -20.03 4.79
C TYR A 545 -7.72 -20.15 6.00
N PHE A 546 -6.42 -19.89 5.81
CA PHE A 546 -5.45 -20.02 6.91
C PHE A 546 -5.58 -18.92 7.96
N ALA A 547 -5.93 -17.69 7.56
CA ALA A 547 -6.27 -16.63 8.52
C ALA A 547 -7.46 -17.02 9.40
N PHE A 548 -8.49 -17.67 8.85
CA PHE A 548 -9.62 -18.14 9.63
C PHE A 548 -9.24 -19.29 10.57
N LEU A 549 -8.47 -20.28 10.10
CA LEU A 549 -8.01 -21.38 10.94
C LEU A 549 -7.15 -20.92 12.12
N GLU A 550 -6.27 -19.93 11.90
CA GLU A 550 -5.48 -19.33 12.97
C GLU A 550 -6.39 -18.73 14.05
N VAL A 551 -7.38 -17.93 13.67
CA VAL A 551 -8.34 -17.33 14.61
C VAL A 551 -9.14 -18.40 15.36
N LEU A 552 -9.55 -19.46 14.65
CA LEU A 552 -10.32 -20.56 15.23
C LEU A 552 -9.51 -21.30 16.30
N LEU A 553 -8.23 -21.60 16.04
CA LEU A 553 -7.35 -22.30 16.98
C LEU A 553 -6.82 -21.40 18.10
N ASN A 554 -6.74 -20.08 17.89
CA ASN A 554 -6.33 -19.14 18.92
C ASN A 554 -7.45 -18.87 19.94
N SER A 555 -8.66 -18.56 19.47
CA SER A 555 -9.74 -18.05 20.34
C SER A 555 -10.88 -19.05 20.58
N HIS A 556 -11.01 -20.08 19.74
CA HIS A 556 -12.14 -21.02 19.77
C HIS A 556 -11.69 -22.49 19.67
N ILE A 557 -10.52 -22.82 20.23
CA ILE A 557 -9.92 -24.16 20.14
C ILE A 557 -10.88 -25.27 20.61
N ALA A 558 -11.67 -25.03 21.66
CA ALA A 558 -12.63 -25.99 22.18
C ALA A 558 -13.65 -26.46 21.12
N PHE A 559 -14.05 -25.59 20.20
CA PHE A 559 -14.92 -25.96 19.09
C PHE A 559 -14.23 -26.97 18.16
N VAL A 560 -12.98 -26.73 17.79
CA VAL A 560 -12.17 -27.63 16.92
C VAL A 560 -11.98 -28.98 17.57
N LEU A 561 -11.74 -29.01 18.88
CA LEU A 561 -11.52 -30.25 19.63
C LEU A 561 -12.78 -31.09 19.77
N ASN A 562 -13.97 -30.48 19.75
CA ASN A 562 -15.25 -31.19 19.81
C ASN A 562 -15.69 -31.80 18.48
N LEU A 563 -14.96 -31.56 17.39
CA LEU A 563 -15.24 -32.18 16.09
C LEU A 563 -14.91 -33.69 16.10
N ASP A 564 -15.37 -34.39 15.07
CA ASP A 564 -14.98 -35.78 14.84
C ASP A 564 -13.51 -35.88 14.38
N THR A 565 -12.89 -37.04 14.64
CA THR A 565 -11.46 -37.26 14.38
C THR A 565 -11.08 -37.09 12.91
N SER A 566 -11.99 -37.38 11.98
CA SER A 566 -11.71 -37.25 10.54
C SER A 566 -11.63 -35.78 10.11
N THR A 567 -12.56 -34.95 10.59
CA THR A 567 -12.54 -33.51 10.36
C THR A 567 -11.34 -32.84 11.04
N PHE A 568 -11.04 -33.22 12.29
CA PHE A 568 -9.87 -32.73 13.00
C PHE A 568 -8.58 -33.03 12.21
N ARG A 569 -8.41 -34.28 11.75
CA ARG A 569 -7.26 -34.68 10.94
C ARG A 569 -7.15 -33.88 9.64
N HIS A 570 -8.28 -33.62 8.97
CA HIS A 570 -8.28 -32.80 7.75
C HIS A 570 -7.81 -31.37 8.01
N ILE A 571 -8.26 -30.73 9.10
CA ILE A 571 -7.82 -29.38 9.48
C ILE A 571 -6.32 -29.36 9.81
N VAL A 572 -5.83 -30.32 10.58
CA VAL A 572 -4.42 -30.32 10.97
C VAL A 572 -3.51 -30.68 9.78
N GLY A 573 -3.93 -31.59 8.91
CA GLY A 573 -3.21 -31.91 7.66
C GLY A 573 -3.19 -30.75 6.66
N SER A 574 -4.24 -29.90 6.64
CA SER A 574 -4.21 -28.68 5.82
C SER A 574 -3.22 -27.64 6.35
N LEU A 575 -3.05 -27.52 7.68
CA LEU A 575 -2.01 -26.68 8.29
C LEU A 575 -0.59 -27.16 7.93
N GLU A 576 -0.34 -28.47 7.98
CA GLU A 576 0.95 -29.04 7.54
C GLU A 576 1.22 -28.72 6.07
N SER A 577 0.22 -28.87 5.21
CA SER A 577 0.33 -28.52 3.78
C SER A 577 0.56 -27.02 3.56
N GLY A 578 -0.04 -26.17 4.40
CA GLY A 578 0.16 -24.72 4.39
C GLY A 578 1.56 -24.29 4.84
N LEU A 579 2.19 -25.03 5.76
CA LEU A 579 3.58 -24.81 6.19
C LEU A 579 4.58 -25.03 5.05
N ARG A 580 4.30 -25.97 4.15
CA ARG A 580 5.10 -26.22 2.93
C ARG A 580 4.85 -25.21 1.80
N GLY A 581 4.01 -24.19 2.05
CA GLY A 581 3.69 -23.16 1.07
C GLY A 581 4.80 -22.12 0.92
N VAL A 582 4.82 -21.44 -0.24
CA VAL A 582 5.83 -20.42 -0.58
C VAL A 582 5.58 -19.06 0.10
N ASP A 583 4.33 -18.78 0.48
CA ASP A 583 3.93 -17.48 1.05
C ASP A 583 4.29 -17.39 2.54
N THR A 584 5.18 -16.46 2.89
CA THR A 584 5.70 -16.26 4.24
C THR A 584 4.64 -15.86 5.26
N ASN A 585 3.56 -15.19 4.82
CA ASN A 585 2.45 -14.84 5.69
C ASN A 585 1.62 -16.07 6.04
N ILE A 586 1.31 -16.92 5.05
CA ILE A 586 0.57 -18.18 5.28
C ILE A 586 1.36 -19.11 6.20
N LEU A 587 2.67 -19.23 5.99
CA LEU A 587 3.55 -20.01 6.87
C LEU A 587 3.48 -19.51 8.32
N SER A 588 3.51 -18.21 8.54
CA SER A 588 3.40 -17.63 9.89
C SER A 588 2.03 -17.92 10.54
N GLN A 589 0.94 -17.84 9.77
CA GLN A 589 -0.41 -18.13 10.26
C GLN A 589 -0.57 -19.61 10.64
N CYS A 590 -0.06 -20.52 9.81
CA CYS A 590 -0.08 -21.96 10.08
C CYS A 590 0.77 -22.31 11.31
N ALA A 591 1.97 -21.72 11.42
CA ALA A 591 2.86 -21.92 12.56
C ALA A 591 2.24 -21.45 13.88
N SER A 592 1.58 -20.28 13.87
CA SER A 592 0.80 -19.75 14.99
C SER A 592 -0.35 -20.67 15.39
N ALA A 593 -1.11 -21.17 14.40
CA ALA A 593 -2.21 -22.11 14.62
C ALA A 593 -1.74 -23.44 15.25
N VAL A 594 -0.63 -24.00 14.76
CA VAL A 594 0.00 -25.21 15.30
C VAL A 594 0.53 -24.96 16.72
N ASP A 595 1.15 -23.81 16.98
CA ASP A 595 1.66 -23.45 18.31
C ASP A 595 0.53 -23.35 19.33
N ASN A 596 -0.62 -22.77 18.97
CA ASN A 596 -1.79 -22.71 19.85
C ASN A 596 -2.31 -24.10 20.20
N LEU A 597 -2.38 -25.01 19.22
CA LEU A 597 -2.79 -26.41 19.43
C LEU A 597 -1.80 -27.15 20.35
N ALA A 598 -0.50 -27.04 20.07
CA ALA A 598 0.56 -27.68 20.86
C ALA A 598 0.63 -27.10 22.29
N THR A 599 0.52 -25.78 22.44
CA THR A 599 0.48 -25.11 23.75
C THR A 599 -0.70 -25.60 24.58
N PHE A 600 -1.88 -25.75 23.99
CA PHE A 600 -3.05 -26.26 24.68
C PHE A 600 -2.85 -27.71 25.15
N TYR A 601 -2.25 -28.57 24.31
CA TYR A 601 -1.89 -29.93 24.68
C TYR A 601 -0.92 -29.95 25.86
N PHE A 602 0.19 -29.20 25.77
CA PHE A 602 1.22 -29.15 26.80
C PHE A 602 0.66 -28.73 28.16
N ASN A 603 -0.12 -27.64 28.18
CA ASN A 603 -0.66 -27.10 29.42
C ASN A 603 -1.71 -28.01 30.09
N ASN A 604 -2.55 -28.71 29.30
CA ASN A 604 -3.68 -29.47 29.84
C ASN A 604 -3.43 -30.98 29.99
N ILE A 605 -2.48 -31.53 29.25
CA ILE A 605 -2.22 -32.98 29.20
C ILE A 605 -0.82 -33.30 29.73
N THR A 606 0.21 -32.56 29.32
CA THR A 606 1.60 -32.85 29.72
C THR A 606 1.93 -32.33 31.12
N VAL A 607 1.53 -31.09 31.43
CA VAL A 607 1.79 -30.43 32.73
C VAL A 607 0.61 -30.55 33.71
N GLY A 608 -0.61 -30.71 33.19
CA GLY A 608 -1.82 -30.83 34.01
C GLY A 608 -1.89 -32.15 34.78
N GLU A 609 -2.33 -32.10 36.04
CA GLU A 609 -2.68 -33.29 36.82
C GLU A 609 -3.98 -33.90 36.26
N SER A 610 -3.86 -34.75 35.23
CA SER A 610 -4.94 -35.41 34.47
C SER A 610 -5.85 -34.48 33.64
N PRO A 611 -6.36 -34.92 32.47
CA PRO A 611 -7.22 -34.09 31.63
C PRO A 611 -8.58 -33.86 32.30
N THR A 612 -8.75 -32.69 32.92
CA THR A 612 -9.95 -32.32 33.70
C THR A 612 -11.06 -31.70 32.86
N THR A 613 -10.75 -31.16 31.67
CA THR A 613 -11.74 -30.52 30.78
C THR A 613 -12.18 -31.45 29.63
N PRO A 614 -13.45 -31.40 29.20
CA PRO A 614 -13.94 -32.19 28.06
C PRO A 614 -13.12 -31.97 26.77
N ALA A 615 -12.66 -30.73 26.54
CA ALA A 615 -11.82 -30.39 25.38
C ALA A 615 -10.45 -31.08 25.44
N ALA A 616 -9.81 -31.15 26.62
CA ALA A 616 -8.53 -31.85 26.79
C ALA A 616 -8.67 -33.37 26.59
N LEU A 617 -9.76 -33.96 27.07
CA LEU A 617 -10.08 -35.38 26.83
C LEU A 617 -10.27 -35.67 25.33
N ASN A 618 -11.02 -34.81 24.63
CA ASN A 618 -11.22 -34.95 23.19
C ASN A 618 -9.92 -34.80 22.39
N LEU A 619 -9.05 -33.85 22.77
CA LEU A 619 -7.74 -33.70 22.15
C LEU A 619 -6.85 -34.93 22.38
N ALA A 620 -6.81 -35.46 23.60
CA ALA A 620 -6.06 -36.68 23.91
C ALA A 620 -6.56 -37.86 23.06
N ARG A 621 -7.88 -38.00 22.88
CA ARG A 621 -8.49 -38.99 21.98
C ARG A 621 -8.05 -38.80 20.53
N HIS A 622 -8.14 -37.57 20.00
CA HIS A 622 -7.75 -37.28 18.61
C HIS A 622 -6.27 -37.61 18.34
N VAL A 623 -5.38 -37.28 19.28
CA VAL A 623 -3.94 -37.57 19.18
C VAL A 623 -3.67 -39.08 19.32
N ALA A 624 -4.40 -39.78 20.19
CA ALA A 624 -4.30 -41.23 20.31
C ALA A 624 -4.77 -41.96 19.03
N ASP A 625 -5.84 -41.48 18.40
CA ASP A 625 -6.37 -42.04 17.15
C ASP A 625 -5.50 -41.68 15.93
N CYS A 626 -4.69 -40.61 16.02
CA CYS A 626 -3.83 -40.10 14.95
C CYS A 626 -2.42 -39.76 15.46
N PRO A 627 -1.62 -40.74 15.90
CA PRO A 627 -0.33 -40.50 16.56
C PRO A 627 0.73 -39.86 15.64
N GLY A 628 0.55 -39.92 14.32
CA GLY A 628 1.49 -39.34 13.33
C GLY A 628 1.42 -37.83 13.17
N VAL A 629 0.34 -37.17 13.64
CA VAL A 629 0.06 -35.76 13.32
C VAL A 629 1.14 -34.80 13.84
N PHE A 630 1.50 -34.90 15.13
CA PHE A 630 2.55 -34.05 15.70
C PHE A 630 3.96 -34.38 15.18
N PRO A 631 4.37 -35.66 15.05
CA PRO A 631 5.63 -36.02 14.41
C PRO A 631 5.80 -35.50 12.98
N GLU A 632 4.77 -35.62 12.14
CA GLU A 632 4.82 -35.18 10.73
C GLU A 632 4.97 -33.65 10.61
N ILE A 633 4.27 -32.90 11.46
CA ILE A 633 4.42 -31.44 11.53
C ILE A 633 5.80 -31.05 12.04
N LEU A 634 6.30 -31.67 13.11
CA LEU A 634 7.62 -31.37 13.65
C LEU A 634 8.72 -31.65 12.62
N LYS A 635 8.62 -32.77 11.90
CA LYS A 635 9.50 -33.10 10.79
C LYS A 635 9.47 -32.03 9.70
N THR A 636 8.28 -31.63 9.26
CA THR A 636 8.09 -30.58 8.24
C THR A 636 8.71 -29.25 8.68
N LEU A 637 8.54 -28.84 9.94
CA LEU A 637 9.16 -27.63 10.50
C LEU A 637 10.69 -27.68 10.46
N PHE A 638 11.30 -28.83 10.81
CA PHE A 638 12.75 -29.02 10.70
C PHE A 638 13.23 -29.01 9.25
N GLU A 639 12.50 -29.64 8.33
CA GLU A 639 12.84 -29.62 6.90
C GLU A 639 12.87 -28.19 6.35
N ILE A 640 11.85 -27.38 6.67
CA ILE A 640 11.78 -25.97 6.29
C ILE A 640 12.96 -25.17 6.86
N VAL A 641 13.24 -25.29 8.17
CA VAL A 641 14.31 -24.52 8.83
C VAL A 641 15.70 -24.92 8.30
N LEU A 642 15.92 -26.20 8.05
CA LEU A 642 17.22 -26.72 7.64
C LEU A 642 17.49 -26.48 6.16
N PHE A 643 16.53 -26.79 5.29
CA PHE A 643 16.75 -26.87 3.84
C PHE A 643 16.20 -25.70 3.03
N GLU A 644 15.28 -24.89 3.56
CA GLU A 644 14.67 -23.76 2.83
C GLU A 644 15.16 -22.39 3.31
N ASP A 645 15.21 -21.40 2.43
CA ASP A 645 15.60 -20.03 2.77
C ASP A 645 14.44 -19.25 3.42
N CYS A 646 14.15 -19.57 4.68
CA CYS A 646 13.11 -18.90 5.45
C CYS A 646 13.61 -17.62 6.14
N GLY A 647 12.93 -16.50 5.89
CA GLY A 647 13.13 -15.22 6.60
C GLY A 647 12.42 -15.15 7.97
N ASN A 648 11.33 -15.91 8.18
CA ASN A 648 10.47 -15.85 9.37
C ASN A 648 10.80 -16.91 10.44
N GLN A 649 12.05 -16.97 10.89
CA GLN A 649 12.51 -17.96 11.88
C GLN A 649 11.74 -17.90 13.21
N TRP A 650 11.36 -16.69 13.61
CA TRP A 650 10.66 -16.44 14.87
C TRP A 650 9.27 -17.08 14.94
N SER A 651 8.56 -17.16 13.82
CA SER A 651 7.22 -17.78 13.79
C SER A 651 7.30 -19.31 13.88
N LEU A 652 8.35 -19.92 13.32
CA LEU A 652 8.56 -21.37 13.31
C LEU A 652 9.12 -21.92 14.61
N SER A 653 9.93 -21.13 15.33
CA SER A 653 10.57 -21.59 16.57
C SER A 653 9.56 -21.94 17.67
N ARG A 654 8.45 -21.20 17.75
CA ARG A 654 7.41 -21.38 18.76
C ARG A 654 6.71 -22.75 18.69
N PRO A 655 6.09 -23.15 17.55
CA PRO A 655 5.49 -24.47 17.45
C PRO A 655 6.52 -25.59 17.58
N MET A 656 7.76 -25.41 17.11
CA MET A 656 8.82 -26.42 17.27
C MET A 656 9.11 -26.70 18.75
N LEU A 657 9.31 -25.65 19.56
CA LEU A 657 9.54 -25.82 20.99
C LEU A 657 8.33 -26.50 21.66
N SER A 658 7.13 -26.01 21.37
CA SER A 658 5.89 -26.57 21.93
C SER A 658 5.75 -28.06 21.60
N LEU A 659 6.05 -28.48 20.37
CA LEU A 659 6.00 -29.90 19.97
C LEU A 659 7.11 -30.75 20.58
N ILE A 660 8.34 -30.23 20.71
CA ILE A 660 9.45 -30.94 21.35
C ILE A 660 9.14 -31.22 22.83
N LEU A 661 8.57 -30.23 23.54
CA LEU A 661 8.23 -30.38 24.96
C LEU A 661 7.04 -31.31 25.21
N ILE A 662 6.17 -31.53 24.23
CA ILE A 662 5.07 -32.51 24.33
C ILE A 662 5.60 -33.94 24.35
N SER A 663 6.64 -34.24 23.56
CA SER A 663 7.25 -35.57 23.50
C SER A 663 8.73 -35.48 23.14
N GLU A 664 9.59 -35.63 24.14
CA GLU A 664 11.05 -35.70 23.95
C GLU A 664 11.47 -36.93 23.12
N GLU A 665 10.69 -38.02 23.17
CA GLU A 665 10.91 -39.22 22.37
C GLU A 665 10.75 -38.93 20.87
N MET A 666 9.73 -38.13 20.49
CA MET A 666 9.52 -37.70 19.10
C MET A 666 10.73 -36.92 18.57
N PHE A 667 11.25 -35.98 19.36
CA PHE A 667 12.44 -35.22 19.01
C PHE A 667 13.69 -36.10 18.88
N THR A 668 13.87 -37.05 19.80
CA THR A 668 15.00 -37.99 19.77
C THR A 668 14.96 -38.87 18.52
N ASN A 669 13.79 -39.40 18.16
CA ASN A 669 13.60 -40.19 16.95
C ASN A 669 13.85 -39.36 15.67
N LEU A 670 13.37 -38.13 15.63
CA LEU A 670 13.61 -37.23 14.50
C LEU A 670 15.09 -36.86 14.36
N ARG A 671 15.76 -36.56 15.48
CA ARG A 671 17.22 -36.32 15.52
C ARG A 671 17.99 -37.51 14.94
N ALA A 672 17.65 -38.74 15.35
CA ALA A 672 18.30 -39.95 14.84
C ALA A 672 18.08 -40.11 13.31
N GLN A 673 16.86 -39.86 12.82
CA GLN A 673 16.56 -39.93 11.38
C GLN A 673 17.33 -38.87 10.58
N ILE A 674 17.38 -37.63 11.05
CA ILE A 674 18.11 -36.55 10.37
C ILE A 674 19.61 -36.87 10.38
N LEU A 675 20.19 -37.30 11.49
CA LEU A 675 21.62 -37.64 11.55
C LEU A 675 21.97 -38.82 10.63
N ALA A 676 21.14 -39.86 10.57
CA ALA A 676 21.33 -40.99 9.67
C ALA A 676 21.28 -40.60 8.18
N SER A 677 20.57 -39.53 7.84
CA SER A 677 20.52 -38.99 6.47
C SER A 677 21.78 -38.23 6.03
N GLN A 678 22.68 -37.92 6.96
CA GLN A 678 23.87 -37.09 6.71
C GLN A 678 25.16 -37.93 6.62
N PRO A 679 26.20 -37.44 5.91
CA PRO A 679 27.49 -38.13 5.80
C PRO A 679 28.12 -38.43 7.17
N VAL A 680 28.71 -39.63 7.32
CA VAL A 680 29.26 -40.14 8.60
C VAL A 680 30.26 -39.16 9.23
N ASP A 681 31.07 -38.48 8.41
CA ASP A 681 32.08 -37.52 8.86
C ASP A 681 31.48 -36.25 9.50
N GLN A 682 30.22 -35.91 9.18
CA GLN A 682 29.53 -34.72 9.70
C GLN A 682 28.60 -35.02 10.88
N GLN A 683 28.20 -36.28 11.07
CA GLN A 683 27.32 -36.72 12.15
C GLN A 683 27.74 -36.26 13.56
N PRO A 684 29.01 -36.34 14.00
CA PRO A 684 29.39 -35.91 15.36
C PRO A 684 29.23 -34.39 15.55
N ARG A 685 29.53 -33.59 14.52
CA ARG A 685 29.36 -32.13 14.54
C ARG A 685 27.87 -31.76 14.59
N LEU A 686 27.06 -32.37 13.74
CA LEU A 686 25.62 -32.11 13.69
C LEU A 686 24.92 -32.56 14.98
N SER A 687 25.38 -33.65 15.60
CA SER A 687 24.90 -34.09 16.91
C SER A 687 25.10 -33.01 17.98
N LEU A 688 26.28 -32.38 18.03
CA LEU A 688 26.55 -31.26 18.94
C LEU A 688 25.65 -30.04 18.66
N CYS A 689 25.34 -29.76 17.39
CA CYS A 689 24.39 -28.70 17.05
C CYS A 689 23.00 -28.96 17.66
N PHE A 690 22.51 -30.21 17.61
CA PHE A 690 21.24 -30.58 18.25
C PHE A 690 21.28 -30.46 19.77
N ASP A 691 22.43 -30.72 20.41
CA ASP A 691 22.60 -30.52 21.85
C ASP A 691 22.57 -29.02 22.21
N HIS A 692 23.21 -28.16 21.40
CA HIS A 692 23.15 -26.71 21.57
C HIS A 692 21.74 -26.12 21.35
N LEU A 693 20.90 -26.75 20.53
CA LEU A 693 19.53 -26.31 20.29
C LEU A 693 18.70 -26.30 21.59
N MET A 694 18.85 -27.35 22.41
CA MET A 694 18.13 -27.52 23.67
C MET A 694 18.89 -26.99 24.90
N ALA A 695 20.05 -26.37 24.71
CA ALA A 695 20.85 -25.82 25.82
C ALA A 695 20.11 -24.68 26.56
N ASP A 696 20.10 -24.77 27.89
CA ASP A 696 19.38 -23.85 28.81
C ASP A 696 17.86 -23.77 28.61
N ILE A 697 17.24 -24.74 27.91
CA ILE A 697 15.79 -24.78 27.71
C ILE A 697 15.13 -25.55 28.86
N THR A 698 14.15 -24.92 29.51
CA THR A 698 13.37 -25.56 30.59
C THR A 698 12.09 -26.20 30.04
N GLN A 699 11.46 -27.10 30.80
CA GLN A 699 10.13 -27.64 30.46
C GLN A 699 9.01 -26.62 30.76
N SER A 700 9.06 -25.44 30.12
CA SER A 700 8.01 -24.42 30.21
C SER A 700 7.81 -23.69 28.90
N LEU A 701 6.57 -23.23 28.65
CA LEU A 701 6.23 -22.43 27.46
C LEU A 701 6.21 -20.91 27.75
N GLU A 702 6.96 -20.47 28.76
CA GLU A 702 7.10 -19.05 29.07
C GLU A 702 7.80 -18.28 27.94
N THR A 703 7.45 -17.00 27.77
CA THR A 703 8.00 -16.13 26.72
C THR A 703 9.53 -16.11 26.73
N LYS A 704 10.16 -16.06 27.91
CA LYS A 704 11.63 -16.07 28.05
C LYS A 704 12.25 -17.35 27.49
N ASN A 705 11.64 -18.51 27.73
CA ASN A 705 12.13 -19.79 27.26
C ASN A 705 11.94 -19.92 25.74
N ARG A 706 10.80 -19.46 25.20
CA ARG A 706 10.54 -19.37 23.76
C ARG A 706 11.55 -18.47 23.03
N ASP A 707 11.88 -17.31 23.59
CA ASP A 707 12.84 -16.38 23.01
C ASP A 707 14.27 -16.98 23.02
N LYS A 708 14.64 -17.66 24.11
CA LYS A 708 15.92 -18.37 24.22
C LYS A 708 16.03 -19.50 23.18
N PHE A 709 14.99 -20.32 23.03
CA PHE A 709 14.95 -21.36 21.99
C PHE A 709 15.08 -20.77 20.59
N THR A 710 14.42 -19.64 20.33
CA THR A 710 14.52 -18.94 19.04
C THR A 710 15.97 -18.52 18.74
N GLN A 711 16.69 -17.99 19.74
CA GLN A 711 18.11 -17.65 19.59
C GLN A 711 18.97 -18.89 19.32
N ASN A 712 18.72 -19.99 20.04
CA ASN A 712 19.42 -21.25 19.84
C ASN A 712 19.14 -21.82 18.45
N LEU A 713 17.91 -21.71 17.94
CA LEU A 713 17.51 -22.17 16.61
C LEU A 713 18.22 -21.40 15.49
N THR A 714 18.37 -20.08 15.64
CA THR A 714 19.14 -19.27 14.68
C THR A 714 20.60 -19.70 14.62
N LYS A 715 21.23 -19.94 15.79
CA LYS A 715 22.60 -20.47 15.86
C LYS A 715 22.69 -21.86 15.24
N PHE A 716 21.78 -22.75 15.63
CA PHE A 716 21.68 -24.11 15.13
C PHE A 716 21.63 -24.14 13.59
N ARG A 717 20.79 -23.32 12.96
CA ARG A 717 20.70 -23.26 11.49
C ARG A 717 22.01 -22.79 10.85
N ASN A 718 22.64 -21.75 11.39
CA ASN A 718 23.90 -21.24 10.86
C ASN A 718 25.01 -22.28 10.96
N ASP A 719 25.12 -22.91 12.14
CA ASP A 719 26.10 -23.96 12.39
C ASP A 719 25.83 -25.18 11.49
N PHE A 720 24.57 -25.61 11.34
CA PHE A 720 24.19 -26.72 10.48
C PHE A 720 24.56 -26.46 9.00
N ARG A 721 24.35 -25.23 8.49
CA ARG A 721 24.63 -24.84 7.09
C ARG A 721 26.08 -24.46 6.83
N SER A 722 26.84 -24.09 7.85
CA SER A 722 28.28 -23.86 7.71
C SER A 722 28.96 -25.17 7.28
N ARG A 723 29.67 -25.11 6.15
CA ARG A 723 30.44 -26.23 5.58
C ARG A 723 31.74 -26.44 6.33
#